data_AF-A0AAD9UJY1-F1
#
_entry.id   AF-A0AAD9UJY1-F1
#
_cell.length_a   1.000
_cell.length_b   1.000
_cell.length_c   1.000
_cell.angle_alpha   90.00
_cell.angle_beta   90.00
_cell.angle_gamma   90.00
#
_symmetry.space_group_name_H-M   'P 1'
#
loop_
_entity.id
_entity.type
_entity.pdbx_description
1 polymer ?
#
loop_
_entity_poly.entity_id
_entity_poly.type
_entity_poly.pdbx_seq_one_letter_code
_entity_poly.pdbx_strand_id
1 'polypeptide(L)'
;MSPCPLCETGSRLFDASVVGEDTRLALNFPVKKFKSEKSNYFRAHPAFLRCLQKTVNWVYQGSRKTIVLADTGFKTADDVSGSTVVDSYSRSGAGAALKFPNGDTTDVKEIARGILVHCPLIFGLEMRDIGVVLMSDKVFVYMTGENDMEPHFESQTSMTSTAFKTWCLTQIDAAIDPVKTPSCNSYIALASGATYPTGATKPEDVVGEMDLAITRESADFKRLVQFAGRNIVFEDSERSSAWCGRSGNLCVDCTAGIKGQASSTRCADRMMSPRLYRSMRVLQKLVREQISGDKLKVIDAWDEPYDGSPTGDHGSKSLFREGRAAVLKLKNTPGKLAKLTQLAICAQMDYVKFDGDKVIVAVKKQADVEPMLVTFPENVLLGVAPPASQAGLYTLPEEIIEDGLSNDYPIFDGAVNTQLGISSKTDDFHSPGTRYFRAHPALVQCYDEIMAFEKRWKSGTDQVKINKAFLTMPQQDDVEAQRGNSHLLGQGLEIAYNSALDTKTYNVHRLAKAAIDQCGPVFYKENWNIGIGVNTDSVFVGMMEEKEFWVDPLALPSGVNHNQYRDSLAERFTSAVHGYVVDPLNPTEACSQVPVEKQNPYFIHKHPKHVVRRRKRGAPDDCVESVNTDFCTDTTKHREIETALIWEEVKRMHLYHDETEVHNALKGCFEKCGNCVKGDIYEEKTKHCNNFLHWAPFSMMNDAADVTNLFYKDNDDMRDKACNNGGHCLDRAPLFAQLAPSLERLYRPDPDKSIEEELYGVMDNPLPVYELLVRMYAMHAKGKVTVWVLNEVEVEYIRSALEVVMLHNKEVTEVEIYVGVGSALMAVDGAVESMIADWVKSGCPKYTRETITPFKVLEMKTDGRKKRSTEEFDLGQQLREKRKYFEQEWIRSTQIN
;
A
#
# COMPACT_ATOMS: atom_id res chain seq x y z
N MET A 1 -56.09 12.80 -3.75
CA MET A 1 -54.97 12.84 -4.71
C MET A 1 -55.24 11.82 -5.80
N SER A 2 -55.70 12.25 -6.98
CA SER A 2 -55.87 11.33 -8.12
C SER A 2 -54.49 11.00 -8.70
N PRO A 3 -54.21 9.75 -9.11
CA PRO A 3 -53.00 9.43 -9.84
C PRO A 3 -52.99 10.23 -11.15
N CYS A 4 -51.89 10.93 -11.46
CA CYS A 4 -51.68 11.45 -12.81
C CYS A 4 -51.42 10.24 -13.72
N PRO A 5 -52.35 9.86 -14.62
CA PRO A 5 -52.20 8.65 -15.44
C PRO A 5 -51.07 8.77 -16.47
N LEU A 6 -50.55 9.98 -16.68
CA LEU A 6 -49.46 10.32 -17.60
C LEU A 6 -48.09 10.45 -16.92
N CYS A 7 -47.98 10.22 -15.61
CA CYS A 7 -46.81 10.64 -14.82
C CYS A 7 -46.18 9.54 -13.93
N GLU A 8 -46.14 8.27 -14.35
CA GLU A 8 -45.28 7.28 -13.67
C GLU A 8 -43.80 7.56 -13.95
N THR A 9 -43.26 8.54 -13.24
CA THR A 9 -41.87 9.00 -13.34
C THR A 9 -40.92 8.26 -12.39
N GLY A 10 -41.41 7.27 -11.65
CA GLY A 10 -40.65 6.53 -10.63
C GLY A 10 -40.42 7.29 -9.32
N SER A 11 -40.98 8.50 -9.17
CA SER A 11 -40.82 9.30 -7.95
C SER A 11 -41.53 8.68 -6.75
N ARG A 12 -40.93 8.83 -5.57
CA ARG A 12 -41.50 8.34 -4.30
C ARG A 12 -42.15 9.49 -3.53
N LEU A 13 -43.19 9.17 -2.76
CA LEU A 13 -43.89 10.10 -1.87
C LEU A 13 -43.23 10.07 -0.49
N PHE A 14 -42.99 11.26 0.08
CA PHE A 14 -42.36 11.45 1.37
C PHE A 14 -43.19 12.40 2.23
N ASP A 15 -43.06 12.27 3.55
CA ASP A 15 -43.63 13.17 4.56
C ASP A 15 -42.54 14.08 5.12
N ALA A 16 -42.65 15.39 4.86
CA ALA A 16 -41.67 16.37 5.32
C ALA A 16 -41.62 16.50 6.85
N SER A 17 -42.69 16.13 7.56
CA SER A 17 -42.70 16.15 9.03
C SER A 17 -41.83 15.06 9.64
N VAL A 18 -41.66 13.94 8.94
CA VAL A 18 -40.80 12.82 9.35
C VAL A 18 -39.35 13.06 8.90
N VAL A 19 -39.18 13.48 7.64
CA VAL A 19 -37.84 13.67 7.05
C VAL A 19 -37.13 14.91 7.61
N GLY A 20 -37.88 15.93 8.03
CA GLY A 20 -37.35 17.22 8.45
C GLY A 20 -37.18 18.21 7.29
N GLU A 21 -37.59 19.45 7.50
CA GLU A 21 -37.65 20.48 6.45
C GLU A 21 -36.27 20.98 5.98
N ASP A 22 -35.27 20.94 6.87
CA ASP A 22 -33.90 21.34 6.57
C ASP A 22 -33.05 20.20 5.98
N THR A 23 -33.60 18.98 5.95
CA THR A 23 -32.94 17.83 5.34
C THR A 23 -32.69 18.09 3.86
N ARG A 24 -31.44 17.82 3.44
CA ARG A 24 -30.98 18.12 2.08
C ARG A 24 -31.26 16.93 1.17
N LEU A 25 -32.19 17.11 0.23
CA LEU A 25 -32.43 16.14 -0.86
C LEU A 25 -31.26 16.11 -1.85
N ALA A 26 -30.58 17.26 -1.98
CA ALA A 26 -29.26 17.42 -2.57
C ALA A 26 -28.63 18.68 -1.94
N LEU A 27 -27.33 18.90 -2.16
CA LEU A 27 -26.56 19.99 -1.51
C LEU A 27 -27.27 21.36 -1.56
N ASN A 28 -27.91 21.70 -2.68
CA ASN A 28 -28.59 22.98 -2.89
C ASN A 28 -30.12 22.95 -2.71
N PHE A 29 -30.70 21.77 -2.42
CA PHE A 29 -32.14 21.55 -2.43
C PHE A 29 -32.61 20.91 -1.12
N PRO A 30 -32.87 21.71 -0.07
CA PRO A 30 -33.52 21.23 1.15
C PRO A 30 -35.01 20.93 0.92
N VAL A 31 -35.58 20.03 1.72
CA VAL A 31 -36.99 19.62 1.66
C VAL A 31 -37.92 20.84 1.64
N LYS A 32 -37.68 21.86 2.49
CA LYS A 32 -38.52 23.07 2.53
C LYS A 32 -38.65 23.83 1.21
N LYS A 33 -37.63 23.75 0.34
CA LYS A 33 -37.68 24.38 -1.00
C LYS A 33 -38.30 23.47 -2.05
N PHE A 34 -38.40 22.18 -1.76
CA PHE A 34 -38.93 21.19 -2.69
C PHE A 34 -40.37 20.81 -2.37
N LYS A 35 -40.80 20.83 -1.10
CA LYS A 35 -42.18 20.49 -0.72
C LYS A 35 -43.20 21.53 -1.18
N SER A 36 -44.46 21.12 -1.29
CA SER A 36 -45.57 22.03 -1.51
C SER A 36 -45.75 22.99 -0.33
N GLU A 37 -46.17 24.24 -0.60
CA GLU A 37 -46.52 25.20 0.46
C GLU A 37 -47.83 24.82 1.18
N LYS A 38 -48.68 24.03 0.53
CA LYS A 38 -50.02 23.66 1.00
C LYS A 38 -50.10 22.23 1.55
N SER A 39 -49.00 21.47 1.51
CA SER A 39 -48.96 20.07 1.91
C SER A 39 -47.64 19.70 2.60
N ASN A 40 -47.71 18.89 3.65
CA ASN A 40 -46.53 18.29 4.28
C ASN A 40 -45.91 17.17 3.42
N TYR A 41 -46.65 16.64 2.45
CA TYR A 41 -46.15 15.62 1.55
C TYR A 41 -45.51 16.21 0.29
N PHE A 42 -44.46 15.55 -0.18
CA PHE A 42 -43.80 15.86 -1.45
C PHE A 42 -43.36 14.61 -2.18
N ARG A 43 -43.24 14.70 -3.51
CA ARG A 43 -42.61 13.65 -4.33
C ARG A 43 -41.24 14.09 -4.79
N ALA A 44 -40.29 13.17 -4.85
CA ALA A 44 -38.96 13.44 -5.40
C ALA A 44 -38.39 12.20 -6.12
N HIS A 45 -37.58 12.45 -7.16
CA HIS A 45 -36.81 11.42 -7.87
C HIS A 45 -35.30 11.67 -7.72
N PRO A 46 -34.49 10.67 -7.29
CA PRO A 46 -33.04 10.85 -7.09
C PRO A 46 -32.29 11.33 -8.33
N ALA A 47 -32.56 10.73 -9.50
CA ALA A 47 -31.93 11.14 -10.76
C ALA A 47 -32.30 12.57 -11.17
N PHE A 48 -33.54 13.00 -10.88
CA PHE A 48 -33.98 14.37 -11.16
C PHE A 48 -33.24 15.38 -10.29
N LEU A 49 -33.16 15.12 -8.98
CA LEU A 49 -32.39 15.95 -8.04
C LEU A 49 -30.91 16.01 -8.40
N ARG A 50 -30.32 14.89 -8.82
CA ARG A 50 -28.93 14.83 -9.31
C ARG A 50 -28.71 15.71 -10.55
N CYS A 51 -29.64 15.68 -11.50
CA CYS A 51 -29.65 16.57 -12.66
C CYS A 51 -29.68 18.05 -12.21
N LEU A 52 -30.65 18.44 -11.39
CA LEU A 52 -30.77 19.81 -10.88
C LEU A 52 -29.49 20.26 -10.16
N GLN A 53 -28.93 19.40 -9.31
CA GLN A 53 -27.71 19.68 -8.56
C GLN A 53 -26.50 19.91 -9.48
N LYS A 54 -26.33 19.08 -10.51
CA LYS A 54 -25.25 19.28 -11.50
C LYS A 54 -25.46 20.57 -12.30
N THR A 55 -26.69 20.88 -12.72
CA THR A 55 -27.02 22.13 -13.40
C THR A 55 -26.66 23.35 -12.55
N VAL A 56 -27.07 23.40 -11.28
CA VAL A 56 -26.74 24.51 -10.37
C VAL A 56 -25.24 24.70 -10.25
N ASN A 57 -24.52 23.60 -10.01
CA ASN A 57 -23.06 23.64 -9.87
C ASN A 57 -22.37 24.12 -11.15
N TRP A 58 -22.84 23.67 -12.31
CA TRP A 58 -22.28 24.06 -13.60
C TRP A 58 -22.48 25.54 -13.91
N VAL A 59 -23.71 26.05 -13.74
CA VAL A 59 -24.01 27.47 -13.97
C VAL A 59 -23.17 28.34 -13.03
N TYR A 60 -23.07 27.95 -11.76
CA TYR A 60 -22.25 28.65 -10.77
C TYR A 60 -20.76 28.65 -11.12
N GLN A 61 -20.21 27.52 -11.56
CA GLN A 61 -18.80 27.45 -11.96
C GLN A 61 -18.49 28.30 -13.20
N GLY A 62 -19.39 28.31 -14.19
CA GLY A 62 -19.18 29.04 -15.44
C GLY A 62 -19.40 30.55 -15.33
N SER A 63 -20.40 30.98 -14.56
CA SER A 63 -20.85 32.39 -14.53
C SER A 63 -20.73 33.05 -13.15
N ARG A 64 -20.39 32.30 -12.11
CA ARG A 64 -20.48 32.73 -10.68
C ARG A 64 -21.87 33.19 -10.26
N LYS A 65 -22.90 32.89 -11.05
CA LYS A 65 -24.29 33.20 -10.74
C LYS A 65 -24.96 32.04 -10.01
N THR A 66 -25.79 32.37 -9.03
CA THR A 66 -26.64 31.41 -8.34
C THR A 66 -27.95 31.25 -9.11
N ILE A 67 -28.45 30.02 -9.24
CA ILE A 67 -29.81 29.76 -9.70
C ILE A 67 -30.64 29.21 -8.54
N VAL A 68 -31.93 29.50 -8.55
CA VAL A 68 -32.89 29.07 -7.52
C VAL A 68 -34.07 28.39 -8.17
N LEU A 69 -34.82 27.61 -7.39
CA LEU A 69 -36.14 27.20 -7.83
C LEU A 69 -37.03 28.44 -7.96
N ALA A 70 -37.77 28.52 -9.06
CA ALA A 70 -38.65 29.66 -9.33
C ALA A 70 -39.84 29.69 -8.37
N ASP A 71 -40.32 28.50 -8.01
CA ASP A 71 -41.37 28.17 -7.05
C ASP A 71 -40.90 26.97 -6.20
N THR A 72 -41.79 26.31 -5.44
CA THR A 72 -41.48 25.01 -4.84
C THR A 72 -41.21 23.94 -5.90
N GLY A 73 -40.31 23.00 -5.60
CA GLY A 73 -39.92 21.92 -6.52
C GLY A 73 -41.04 20.91 -6.84
N PHE A 74 -41.91 20.61 -5.88
CA PHE A 74 -43.10 19.78 -6.01
C PHE A 74 -44.35 20.61 -5.74
N LYS A 75 -45.41 20.31 -6.49
CA LYS A 75 -46.72 20.94 -6.36
C LYS A 75 -47.81 19.88 -6.24
N THR A 76 -48.88 20.19 -5.52
CA THR A 76 -50.10 19.39 -5.42
C THR A 76 -51.15 19.87 -6.42
N ALA A 77 -52.27 19.16 -6.50
CA ALA A 77 -53.44 19.62 -7.27
C ALA A 77 -54.00 20.95 -6.76
N ASP A 78 -53.81 21.25 -5.46
CA ASP A 78 -54.24 22.51 -4.85
C ASP A 78 -53.28 23.67 -5.15
N ASP A 79 -52.03 23.38 -5.52
CA ASP A 79 -51.03 24.37 -5.90
C ASP A 79 -51.15 24.78 -7.37
N VAL A 80 -51.48 23.83 -8.26
CA VAL A 80 -51.67 24.05 -9.70
C VAL A 80 -52.81 23.19 -10.21
N SER A 81 -53.88 23.85 -10.65
CA SER A 81 -55.13 23.26 -11.13
C SER A 81 -55.15 22.99 -12.64
N GLY A 82 -54.09 23.35 -13.37
CA GLY A 82 -54.01 23.18 -14.81
C GLY A 82 -53.64 21.76 -15.27
N SER A 83 -53.86 21.50 -16.56
CA SER A 83 -53.54 20.25 -17.24
C SER A 83 -52.37 20.38 -18.22
N THR A 84 -51.56 21.45 -18.10
CA THR A 84 -50.39 21.61 -18.96
C THR A 84 -49.32 20.57 -18.61
N VAL A 85 -48.36 20.38 -19.50
CA VAL A 85 -47.15 19.57 -19.25
C VAL A 85 -46.45 20.05 -17.98
N VAL A 86 -46.28 21.36 -17.82
CA VAL A 86 -45.64 21.97 -16.64
C VAL A 86 -46.38 21.60 -15.36
N ASP A 87 -47.71 21.70 -15.34
CA ASP A 87 -48.51 21.37 -14.16
C ASP A 87 -48.41 19.87 -13.83
N SER A 88 -48.45 19.03 -14.85
CA SER A 88 -48.44 17.57 -14.70
C SER A 88 -47.13 17.06 -14.11
N TYR A 89 -45.97 17.49 -14.63
CA TYR A 89 -44.68 17.07 -14.07
C TYR A 89 -44.30 17.79 -12.77
N SER A 90 -44.83 19.00 -12.51
CA SER A 90 -44.69 19.62 -11.18
C SER A 90 -45.36 18.77 -10.09
N ARG A 91 -46.48 18.11 -10.44
CA ARG A 91 -47.19 17.17 -9.55
C ARG A 91 -46.58 15.76 -9.50
N SER A 92 -45.66 15.43 -10.40
CA SER A 92 -44.98 14.14 -10.37
C SER A 92 -43.76 14.15 -9.45
N GLY A 93 -43.23 15.32 -9.06
CA GLY A 93 -41.96 15.42 -8.31
C GLY A 93 -40.72 15.12 -9.16
N ALA A 94 -40.89 15.08 -10.47
CA ALA A 94 -39.82 14.93 -11.47
C ALA A 94 -39.79 16.10 -12.46
N GLY A 95 -40.33 17.26 -12.07
CA GLY A 95 -40.28 18.49 -12.84
C GLY A 95 -40.16 19.71 -11.93
N ALA A 96 -39.37 20.71 -12.33
CA ALA A 96 -39.12 21.91 -11.56
C ALA A 96 -38.76 23.11 -12.44
N ALA A 97 -39.12 24.31 -12.01
CA ALA A 97 -38.73 25.56 -12.66
C ALA A 97 -37.48 26.14 -11.98
N LEU A 98 -36.48 26.50 -12.78
CA LEU A 98 -35.24 27.17 -12.35
C LEU A 98 -35.19 28.59 -12.92
N LYS A 99 -34.74 29.55 -12.10
CA LYS A 99 -34.52 30.94 -12.51
C LYS A 99 -33.29 31.54 -11.84
N PHE A 100 -32.82 32.66 -12.37
CA PHE A 100 -31.89 33.51 -11.63
C PHE A 100 -32.66 34.32 -10.55
N PRO A 101 -32.02 34.68 -9.42
CA PRO A 101 -32.60 35.57 -8.43
C PRO A 101 -33.02 36.92 -9.05
N ASN A 102 -34.02 37.56 -8.44
CA ASN A 102 -34.56 38.83 -8.91
C ASN A 102 -33.43 39.88 -9.10
N GLY A 103 -33.43 40.56 -10.25
CA GLY A 103 -32.44 41.58 -10.60
C GLY A 103 -31.24 41.09 -11.42
N ASP A 104 -31.10 39.79 -11.68
CA ASP A 104 -30.09 39.28 -12.61
C ASP A 104 -30.57 39.41 -14.07
N THR A 105 -29.72 39.97 -14.94
CA THR A 105 -30.01 40.17 -16.38
C THR A 105 -29.44 39.06 -17.27
N THR A 106 -28.88 38.00 -16.68
CA THR A 106 -28.32 36.87 -17.42
C THR A 106 -29.42 36.13 -18.21
N ASP A 107 -29.13 35.77 -19.46
CA ASP A 107 -30.08 35.03 -20.30
C ASP A 107 -30.41 33.67 -19.66
N VAL A 108 -31.70 33.42 -19.42
CA VAL A 108 -32.21 32.16 -18.85
C VAL A 108 -31.86 30.94 -19.69
N LYS A 109 -31.48 31.11 -20.97
CA LYS A 109 -30.88 30.05 -21.79
C LYS A 109 -29.59 29.47 -21.20
N GLU A 110 -28.85 30.19 -20.37
CA GLU A 110 -27.71 29.61 -19.65
C GLU A 110 -28.13 28.51 -18.66
N ILE A 111 -29.32 28.63 -18.06
CA ILE A 111 -29.90 27.56 -17.23
C ILE A 111 -30.27 26.37 -18.12
N ALA A 112 -30.96 26.60 -19.24
CA ALA A 112 -31.32 25.56 -20.20
C ALA A 112 -30.06 24.83 -20.73
N ARG A 113 -28.97 25.56 -20.96
CA ARG A 113 -27.69 24.99 -21.37
C ARG A 113 -27.12 24.07 -20.29
N GLY A 114 -27.08 24.51 -19.03
CA GLY A 114 -26.64 23.67 -17.92
C GLY A 114 -27.51 22.42 -17.69
N ILE A 115 -28.81 22.50 -17.99
CA ILE A 115 -29.72 21.35 -18.01
C ILE A 115 -29.31 20.36 -19.11
N LEU A 116 -29.17 20.84 -20.34
CA LEU A 116 -28.87 20.02 -21.52
C LEU A 116 -27.47 19.40 -21.48
N VAL A 117 -26.55 19.96 -20.69
CA VAL A 117 -25.21 19.40 -20.49
C VAL A 117 -25.21 18.14 -19.62
N HIS A 118 -26.11 18.04 -18.65
CA HIS A 118 -26.05 16.99 -17.62
C HIS A 118 -27.24 16.03 -17.62
N CYS A 119 -28.44 16.57 -17.78
CA CYS A 119 -29.68 15.83 -17.55
C CYS A 119 -29.98 14.77 -18.62
N PRO A 120 -29.66 14.93 -19.92
CA PRO A 120 -29.93 13.89 -20.92
C PRO A 120 -29.28 12.54 -20.62
N LEU A 121 -28.02 12.54 -20.16
CA LEU A 121 -27.33 11.30 -19.78
C LEU A 121 -27.92 10.71 -18.50
N ILE A 122 -28.19 11.55 -17.49
CA ILE A 122 -28.75 11.10 -16.20
C ILE A 122 -30.13 10.47 -16.39
N PHE A 123 -31.02 11.10 -17.17
CA PHE A 123 -32.36 10.57 -17.42
C PHE A 123 -32.32 9.36 -18.36
N GLY A 124 -31.40 9.35 -19.32
CA GLY A 124 -31.15 8.19 -20.17
C GLY A 124 -30.78 6.94 -19.37
N LEU A 125 -30.01 7.05 -18.27
CA LEU A 125 -29.72 5.88 -17.42
C LEU A 125 -30.98 5.31 -16.71
N GLU A 126 -32.00 6.15 -16.51
CA GLU A 126 -33.32 5.74 -15.99
C GLU A 126 -34.29 5.34 -17.12
N MET A 127 -33.83 5.29 -18.37
CA MET A 127 -34.66 5.07 -19.56
C MET A 127 -35.82 6.09 -19.69
N ARG A 128 -35.55 7.34 -19.29
CA ARG A 128 -36.48 8.46 -19.40
C ARG A 128 -35.90 9.56 -20.29
N ASP A 129 -36.76 10.27 -20.98
CA ASP A 129 -36.39 11.42 -21.80
C ASP A 129 -36.35 12.71 -20.99
N ILE A 130 -35.78 13.74 -21.63
CA ILE A 130 -35.71 15.08 -21.08
C ILE A 130 -36.81 15.96 -21.65
N GLY A 131 -37.46 16.70 -20.76
CA GLY A 131 -38.34 17.81 -21.10
C GLY A 131 -37.74 19.15 -20.69
N VAL A 132 -37.71 20.11 -21.62
CA VAL A 132 -37.28 21.49 -21.34
C VAL A 132 -38.27 22.49 -21.96
N VAL A 133 -38.84 23.35 -21.12
CA VAL A 133 -39.71 24.46 -21.54
C VAL A 133 -39.02 25.77 -21.20
N LEU A 134 -38.69 26.55 -22.23
CA LEU A 134 -38.11 27.88 -22.09
C LEU A 134 -39.21 28.93 -21.92
N MET A 135 -39.21 29.63 -20.80
CA MET A 135 -40.11 30.75 -20.50
C MET A 135 -39.33 32.07 -20.47
N SER A 136 -40.01 33.20 -20.31
CA SER A 136 -39.39 34.53 -20.36
C SER A 136 -38.34 34.78 -19.28
N ASP A 137 -38.56 34.26 -18.06
CA ASP A 137 -37.75 34.53 -16.87
C ASP A 137 -37.27 33.25 -16.14
N LYS A 138 -37.62 32.08 -16.66
CA LYS A 138 -37.30 30.78 -16.07
C LYS A 138 -37.24 29.66 -17.09
N VAL A 139 -36.66 28.54 -16.69
CA VAL A 139 -36.62 27.30 -17.47
C VAL A 139 -37.28 26.20 -16.65
N PHE A 140 -38.30 25.56 -17.21
CA PHE A 140 -38.89 24.36 -16.60
C PHE A 140 -38.22 23.12 -17.19
N VAL A 141 -37.66 22.28 -16.32
CA VAL A 141 -37.06 21.00 -16.68
C VAL A 141 -37.85 19.88 -16.04
N TYR A 142 -38.03 18.79 -16.76
CA TYR A 142 -38.64 17.58 -16.22
C TYR A 142 -38.06 16.32 -16.84
N MET A 143 -38.16 15.23 -16.10
CA MET A 143 -37.91 13.88 -16.57
C MET A 143 -39.25 13.27 -16.99
N THR A 144 -39.31 12.73 -18.21
CA THR A 144 -40.55 12.19 -18.76
C THR A 144 -41.01 10.92 -18.04
N GLY A 145 -42.26 10.50 -18.27
CA GLY A 145 -42.77 9.20 -17.84
C GLY A 145 -42.33 8.08 -18.80
N GLU A 146 -42.70 6.84 -18.48
CA GLU A 146 -42.35 5.66 -19.28
C GLU A 146 -42.92 5.65 -20.70
N ASN A 147 -44.11 6.23 -20.85
CA ASN A 147 -44.87 6.20 -22.10
C ASN A 147 -44.49 7.34 -23.05
N ASP A 148 -43.67 8.29 -22.60
CA ASP A 148 -43.19 9.38 -23.43
C ASP A 148 -42.05 8.85 -24.33
N MET A 149 -42.24 8.97 -25.63
CA MET A 149 -41.37 8.34 -26.63
C MET A 149 -40.32 9.27 -27.23
N GLU A 150 -40.29 10.56 -26.86
CA GLU A 150 -39.30 11.50 -27.36
C GLU A 150 -38.96 12.65 -26.38
N PRO A 151 -37.76 13.25 -26.50
CA PRO A 151 -37.43 14.49 -25.81
C PRO A 151 -38.38 15.63 -26.18
N HIS A 152 -38.88 16.33 -25.17
CA HIS A 152 -39.79 17.45 -25.35
C HIS A 152 -39.07 18.79 -25.20
N PHE A 153 -39.12 19.62 -26.25
CA PHE A 153 -38.51 20.95 -26.25
C PHE A 153 -39.55 21.98 -26.72
N GLU A 154 -39.92 22.89 -25.81
CA GLU A 154 -40.92 23.93 -26.06
C GLU A 154 -40.34 25.30 -25.70
N SER A 155 -40.68 26.32 -26.49
CA SER A 155 -40.38 27.71 -26.16
C SER A 155 -41.66 28.53 -26.13
N GLN A 156 -41.86 29.22 -25.01
CA GLN A 156 -42.94 30.18 -24.76
C GLN A 156 -42.42 31.62 -24.82
N THR A 157 -41.31 31.83 -25.54
CA THR A 157 -40.65 33.13 -25.73
C THR A 157 -40.80 33.59 -27.19
N SER A 158 -40.07 34.64 -27.59
CA SER A 158 -40.01 35.07 -28.99
C SER A 158 -39.34 34.04 -29.93
N MET A 159 -38.59 33.06 -29.38
CA MET A 159 -38.04 31.95 -30.15
C MET A 159 -39.11 30.89 -30.40
N THR A 160 -39.24 30.40 -31.64
CA THR A 160 -40.17 29.29 -31.96
C THR A 160 -39.69 27.97 -31.35
N SER A 161 -40.61 27.07 -30.99
CA SER A 161 -40.25 25.74 -30.45
C SER A 161 -39.36 24.93 -31.41
N THR A 162 -39.50 25.08 -32.74
CA THR A 162 -38.60 24.45 -33.72
C THR A 162 -37.18 24.99 -33.66
N ALA A 163 -37.02 26.31 -33.56
CA ALA A 163 -35.70 26.94 -33.40
C ALA A 163 -35.08 26.54 -32.04
N PHE A 164 -35.89 26.48 -30.99
CA PHE A 164 -35.46 26.05 -29.67
C PHE A 164 -35.04 24.58 -29.64
N LYS A 165 -35.81 23.66 -30.23
CA LYS A 165 -35.43 22.24 -30.40
C LYS A 165 -34.08 22.11 -31.12
N THR A 166 -33.88 22.86 -32.20
CA THR A 166 -32.59 22.87 -32.94
C THR A 166 -31.44 23.38 -32.08
N TRP A 167 -31.68 24.42 -31.28
CA TRP A 167 -30.71 24.96 -30.33
C TRP A 167 -30.38 23.94 -29.23
N CYS A 168 -31.39 23.29 -28.64
CA CYS A 168 -31.23 22.27 -27.60
C CYS A 168 -30.38 21.09 -28.08
N LEU A 169 -30.68 20.55 -29.27
CA LEU A 169 -29.90 19.46 -29.85
C LEU A 169 -28.43 19.86 -30.10
N THR A 170 -28.18 21.10 -30.50
CA THR A 170 -26.82 21.64 -30.65
C THR A 170 -26.10 21.73 -29.29
N GLN A 171 -26.79 22.08 -28.21
CA GLN A 171 -26.19 22.07 -26.87
C GLN A 171 -25.87 20.64 -26.39
N ILE A 172 -26.74 19.67 -26.68
CA ILE A 172 -26.49 18.25 -26.39
C ILE A 172 -25.25 17.77 -27.17
N ASP A 173 -25.14 18.11 -28.45
CA ASP A 173 -23.96 17.79 -29.26
C ASP A 173 -22.68 18.38 -28.67
N ALA A 174 -22.73 19.61 -28.19
CA ALA A 174 -21.60 20.27 -27.54
C ALA A 174 -21.25 19.66 -26.17
N ALA A 175 -22.25 19.18 -25.41
CA ALA A 175 -22.06 18.58 -24.10
C ALA A 175 -21.39 17.20 -24.15
N ILE A 176 -21.58 16.49 -25.26
CA ILE A 176 -20.96 15.18 -25.49
C ILE A 176 -19.46 15.31 -25.73
N ASP A 177 -19.00 16.44 -26.26
CA ASP A 177 -17.57 16.66 -26.45
C ASP A 177 -16.84 16.64 -25.09
N PRO A 178 -15.70 15.93 -24.98
CA PRO A 178 -14.89 16.00 -23.79
C PRO A 178 -14.35 17.43 -23.61
N VAL A 179 -14.22 17.88 -22.36
CA VAL A 179 -13.68 19.20 -22.02
C VAL A 179 -12.26 19.38 -22.58
N LYS A 180 -11.47 18.30 -22.60
CA LYS A 180 -10.11 18.26 -23.14
C LYS A 180 -9.90 16.97 -23.92
N THR A 181 -9.29 17.07 -25.10
CA THR A 181 -8.83 15.91 -25.87
C THR A 181 -7.40 15.51 -25.48
N PRO A 182 -7.10 14.19 -25.42
CA PRO A 182 -5.74 13.72 -25.17
C PRO A 182 -4.83 14.01 -26.38
N SER A 183 -3.52 14.17 -26.11
CA SER A 183 -2.52 14.21 -27.18
C SER A 183 -2.27 12.79 -27.70
N CYS A 184 -2.35 12.61 -29.02
CA CYS A 184 -2.25 11.29 -29.64
C CYS A 184 -0.87 10.99 -30.24
N ASN A 185 0.12 11.87 -30.04
CA ASN A 185 1.43 11.76 -30.68
C ASN A 185 2.24 10.53 -30.25
N SER A 186 1.98 9.99 -29.06
CA SER A 186 2.65 8.80 -28.52
C SER A 186 2.09 7.47 -29.04
N TYR A 187 0.94 7.49 -29.73
CA TYR A 187 0.30 6.28 -30.26
C TYR A 187 0.65 6.09 -31.72
N ILE A 188 0.77 4.83 -32.16
CA ILE A 188 1.14 4.48 -33.54
C ILE A 188 -0.12 4.03 -34.29
N ALA A 189 -0.25 4.46 -35.55
CA ALA A 189 -1.30 3.98 -36.45
C ALA A 189 -1.06 2.52 -36.81
N LEU A 190 -2.11 1.70 -36.80
CA LEU A 190 -2.04 0.31 -37.19
C LEU A 190 -1.96 0.17 -38.71
N ALA A 191 -1.23 -0.84 -39.18
CA ALA A 191 -1.31 -1.32 -40.56
C ALA A 191 -2.57 -2.18 -40.74
N SER A 192 -3.04 -2.34 -41.98
CA SER A 192 -4.17 -3.24 -42.27
C SER A 192 -3.83 -4.68 -41.82
N GLY A 193 -4.76 -5.31 -41.12
CA GLY A 193 -4.60 -6.62 -40.49
C GLY A 193 -4.01 -6.59 -39.08
N ALA A 194 -3.43 -5.47 -38.64
CA ALA A 194 -2.81 -5.36 -37.31
C ALA A 194 -3.83 -5.06 -36.21
N THR A 195 -3.45 -5.42 -34.98
CA THR A 195 -4.25 -5.26 -33.75
C THR A 195 -3.50 -4.45 -32.70
N TYR A 196 -4.27 -3.82 -31.81
CA TYR A 196 -3.82 -3.27 -30.54
C TYR A 196 -4.58 -3.99 -29.41
N PRO A 197 -3.90 -4.46 -28.35
CA PRO A 197 -2.45 -4.57 -28.22
C PRO A 197 -1.85 -5.46 -29.31
N THR A 198 -0.60 -5.21 -29.67
CA THR A 198 0.10 -5.95 -30.72
C THR A 198 0.11 -7.45 -30.41
N GLY A 199 -0.32 -8.27 -31.37
CA GLY A 199 -0.32 -9.73 -31.24
C GLY A 199 -1.62 -10.32 -30.68
N ALA A 200 -2.60 -9.51 -30.28
CA ALA A 200 -3.92 -9.99 -29.90
C ALA A 200 -4.63 -10.66 -31.09
N THR A 201 -5.16 -11.87 -30.88
CA THR A 201 -5.78 -12.66 -31.97
C THR A 201 -7.27 -12.38 -32.12
N LYS A 202 -7.98 -12.23 -30.99
CA LYS A 202 -9.40 -11.87 -30.91
C LYS A 202 -9.61 -10.85 -29.77
N PRO A 203 -10.66 -10.01 -29.82
CA PRO A 203 -10.88 -8.98 -28.80
C PRO A 203 -11.07 -9.57 -27.39
N GLU A 204 -11.67 -10.76 -27.27
CA GLU A 204 -11.97 -11.39 -26.00
C GLU A 204 -10.71 -11.74 -25.18
N ASP A 205 -9.57 -12.00 -25.83
CA ASP A 205 -8.29 -12.25 -25.15
C ASP A 205 -7.80 -11.02 -24.36
N VAL A 206 -8.28 -9.83 -24.73
CA VAL A 206 -7.83 -8.54 -24.19
C VAL A 206 -8.88 -7.92 -23.27
N VAL A 207 -10.15 -8.01 -23.67
CA VAL A 207 -11.26 -7.35 -22.97
C VAL A 207 -12.16 -8.31 -22.19
N GLY A 208 -11.87 -9.60 -22.23
CA GLY A 208 -12.65 -10.66 -21.59
C GLY A 208 -13.87 -11.06 -22.42
N GLU A 209 -14.18 -12.36 -22.42
CA GLU A 209 -15.32 -12.93 -23.14
C GLU A 209 -16.65 -12.28 -22.74
N MET A 210 -17.66 -12.38 -23.62
CA MET A 210 -19.04 -12.01 -23.30
C MET A 210 -19.54 -12.87 -22.13
N ASP A 211 -20.19 -12.24 -21.15
CA ASP A 211 -20.77 -12.92 -19.99
C ASP A 211 -22.20 -13.37 -20.28
N LEU A 212 -23.11 -12.39 -20.40
CA LEU A 212 -24.51 -12.61 -20.71
C LEU A 212 -24.95 -11.58 -21.74
N ALA A 213 -25.64 -12.06 -22.77
CA ALA A 213 -26.17 -11.19 -23.79
C ALA A 213 -27.24 -10.25 -23.22
N ILE A 214 -27.15 -8.98 -23.58
CA ILE A 214 -28.13 -7.96 -23.21
C ILE A 214 -29.18 -7.90 -24.31
N THR A 215 -30.45 -8.06 -23.94
CA THR A 215 -31.62 -7.93 -24.81
C THR A 215 -32.51 -6.80 -24.29
N ARG A 216 -33.44 -6.25 -25.09
CA ARG A 216 -34.33 -5.16 -24.61
C ARG A 216 -35.13 -5.52 -23.36
N GLU A 217 -35.46 -6.79 -23.21
CA GLU A 217 -36.24 -7.32 -22.09
C GLU A 217 -35.37 -7.72 -20.89
N SER A 218 -34.04 -7.71 -21.03
CA SER A 218 -33.16 -8.08 -19.93
C SER A 218 -33.03 -6.94 -18.92
N ALA A 219 -32.93 -7.28 -17.64
CA ALA A 219 -32.73 -6.31 -16.57
C ALA A 219 -31.44 -5.48 -16.72
N ASP A 220 -30.47 -5.99 -17.49
CA ASP A 220 -29.20 -5.32 -17.80
C ASP A 220 -29.30 -4.32 -18.96
N PHE A 221 -30.41 -4.26 -19.71
CA PHE A 221 -30.57 -3.31 -20.82
C PHE A 221 -30.43 -1.85 -20.40
N LYS A 222 -30.90 -1.51 -19.20
CA LYS A 222 -30.76 -0.17 -18.59
C LYS A 222 -29.30 0.25 -18.37
N ARG A 223 -28.35 -0.69 -18.40
CA ARG A 223 -26.92 -0.43 -18.20
C ARG A 223 -26.24 0.05 -19.48
N LEU A 224 -26.89 -0.15 -20.63
CA LEU A 224 -26.45 0.42 -21.89
C LEU A 224 -26.84 1.91 -21.97
N VAL A 225 -25.90 2.70 -22.47
CA VAL A 225 -26.04 4.14 -22.68
C VAL A 225 -26.30 4.40 -24.14
N GLN A 226 -27.32 5.20 -24.44
CA GLN A 226 -27.60 5.64 -25.80
C GLN A 226 -26.77 6.88 -26.16
N PHE A 227 -26.02 6.84 -27.25
CA PHE A 227 -25.26 7.98 -27.75
C PHE A 227 -26.19 9.06 -28.31
N ALA A 228 -26.40 10.14 -27.54
CA ALA A 228 -27.38 11.18 -27.86
C ALA A 228 -26.99 12.15 -28.99
N GLY A 229 -25.71 12.21 -29.34
CA GLY A 229 -25.17 13.22 -30.24
C GLY A 229 -25.36 12.91 -31.72
N ARG A 230 -25.32 13.96 -32.53
CA ARG A 230 -25.32 13.96 -34.02
C ARG A 230 -23.92 14.20 -34.60
N ASN A 231 -22.91 14.17 -33.73
CA ASN A 231 -21.51 14.31 -34.13
C ASN A 231 -20.94 13.02 -34.74
N ILE A 232 -21.58 11.87 -34.50
CA ILE A 232 -21.32 10.58 -35.14
C ILE A 232 -22.42 10.30 -36.16
N VAL A 233 -22.07 9.68 -37.28
CA VAL A 233 -23.02 9.12 -38.25
C VAL A 233 -23.24 7.65 -37.92
N PHE A 234 -24.47 7.18 -37.89
CA PHE A 234 -24.81 5.76 -37.69
C PHE A 234 -25.38 5.20 -39.00
N GLU A 235 -24.94 4.01 -39.39
CA GLU A 235 -25.41 3.27 -40.56
C GLU A 235 -26.65 2.49 -40.17
N ASP A 236 -27.84 3.04 -40.44
CA ASP A 236 -29.12 2.45 -40.06
C ASP A 236 -29.52 1.26 -40.99
N SER A 237 -28.65 0.24 -41.10
CA SER A 237 -28.92 -1.02 -41.83
C SER A 237 -30.12 -1.78 -41.27
N GLU A 238 -30.42 -1.48 -40.01
CA GLU A 238 -31.43 -2.03 -39.12
C GLU A 238 -32.86 -1.65 -39.51
N ARG A 239 -33.01 -0.72 -40.46
CA ARG A 239 -34.29 -0.18 -40.92
C ARG A 239 -35.12 -1.13 -41.80
N SER A 240 -34.58 -2.30 -42.18
CA SER A 240 -35.33 -3.25 -43.00
C SER A 240 -36.43 -3.94 -42.18
N SER A 241 -37.60 -4.20 -42.78
CA SER A 241 -38.71 -4.92 -42.11
C SER A 241 -38.34 -6.36 -41.69
N ALA A 242 -37.19 -6.87 -42.14
CA ALA A 242 -36.63 -8.15 -41.75
C ALA A 242 -35.78 -8.07 -40.47
N TRP A 243 -35.39 -6.86 -40.04
CA TRP A 243 -34.44 -6.65 -38.94
C TRP A 243 -35.08 -6.10 -37.66
N CYS A 244 -36.29 -5.52 -37.65
CA CYS A 244 -36.89 -4.75 -36.51
C CYS A 244 -37.01 -5.48 -35.12
N GLY A 245 -36.02 -6.25 -34.66
CA GLY A 245 -36.08 -7.20 -33.57
C GLY A 245 -37.07 -8.33 -33.88
N ARG A 246 -38.10 -8.43 -33.04
CA ARG A 246 -39.18 -9.41 -33.15
C ARG A 246 -40.34 -8.85 -33.96
N SER A 247 -41.06 -9.74 -34.66
CA SER A 247 -42.33 -9.42 -35.31
C SER A 247 -43.28 -8.64 -34.39
N GLY A 248 -43.66 -7.42 -34.81
CA GLY A 248 -44.54 -6.50 -34.06
C GLY A 248 -43.88 -5.22 -33.54
N ASN A 249 -42.55 -5.14 -33.51
CA ASN A 249 -41.82 -3.94 -33.09
C ASN A 249 -41.68 -2.90 -34.22
N LEU A 250 -41.69 -1.62 -33.87
CA LEU A 250 -41.43 -0.53 -34.81
C LEU A 250 -39.92 -0.39 -35.08
N CYS A 251 -39.53 -0.41 -36.36
CA CYS A 251 -38.17 -0.06 -36.76
C CYS A 251 -37.86 1.41 -36.39
N VAL A 252 -36.83 1.62 -35.56
CA VAL A 252 -36.40 2.94 -35.09
C VAL A 252 -35.31 3.48 -36.00
N ASP A 253 -35.53 4.64 -36.63
CA ASP A 253 -34.52 5.32 -37.46
C ASP A 253 -33.39 5.89 -36.59
N CYS A 254 -32.20 5.29 -36.72
CA CYS A 254 -30.98 5.66 -36.01
C CYS A 254 -30.27 6.92 -36.54
N THR A 255 -30.61 7.39 -37.74
CA THR A 255 -29.83 8.42 -38.46
C THR A 255 -30.07 9.85 -37.96
N ALA A 256 -31.29 10.16 -37.52
CA ALA A 256 -31.74 11.52 -37.24
C ALA A 256 -31.35 12.07 -35.84
N GLY A 257 -30.84 11.22 -34.94
CA GLY A 257 -30.53 11.55 -33.54
C GLY A 257 -31.26 10.62 -32.57
N ILE A 258 -31.31 11.00 -31.28
CA ILE A 258 -32.16 10.30 -30.30
C ILE A 258 -33.64 10.47 -30.66
N LYS A 259 -34.33 9.34 -30.80
CA LYS A 259 -35.79 9.30 -30.92
C LYS A 259 -36.43 9.39 -29.55
N GLY A 260 -36.04 8.48 -28.65
CA GLY A 260 -36.42 8.48 -27.24
C GLY A 260 -35.53 7.57 -26.41
N GLN A 261 -35.77 7.53 -25.10
CA GLN A 261 -35.05 6.70 -24.14
C GLN A 261 -35.86 5.50 -23.67
N ALA A 262 -37.16 5.41 -24.00
CA ALA A 262 -37.98 4.22 -23.75
C ALA A 262 -37.43 3.01 -24.51
N SER A 263 -37.54 1.81 -23.93
CA SER A 263 -36.89 0.59 -24.44
C SER A 263 -37.19 0.28 -25.91
N SER A 264 -38.43 0.52 -26.35
CA SER A 264 -38.89 0.33 -27.74
C SER A 264 -38.40 1.38 -28.74
N THR A 265 -37.89 2.51 -28.26
CA THR A 265 -37.49 3.67 -29.09
C THR A 265 -35.97 3.90 -29.13
N ARG A 266 -35.20 3.07 -28.43
CA ARG A 266 -33.73 3.10 -28.44
C ARG A 266 -33.19 2.46 -29.70
N CYS A 267 -32.37 3.21 -30.43
CA CYS A 267 -31.66 2.72 -31.60
C CYS A 267 -30.51 1.79 -31.20
N ALA A 268 -30.41 0.60 -31.81
CA ALA A 268 -29.45 -0.41 -31.39
C ALA A 268 -27.99 0.02 -31.56
N ASP A 269 -27.60 0.56 -32.71
CA ASP A 269 -26.23 1.04 -32.94
C ASP A 269 -25.80 2.21 -32.05
N ARG A 270 -26.76 2.94 -31.50
CA ARG A 270 -26.48 4.01 -30.53
C ARG A 270 -26.28 3.46 -29.12
N MET A 271 -26.67 2.22 -28.85
CA MET A 271 -26.53 1.59 -27.55
C MET A 271 -25.11 1.07 -27.36
N MET A 272 -24.51 1.46 -26.25
CA MET A 272 -23.12 1.16 -25.93
C MET A 272 -22.99 0.90 -24.43
N SER A 273 -22.05 0.05 -24.05
CA SER A 273 -21.59 -0.03 -22.67
C SER A 273 -21.04 1.34 -22.21
N PRO A 274 -21.06 1.66 -20.91
CA PRO A 274 -20.59 2.96 -20.41
C PRO A 274 -19.16 3.31 -20.84
N ARG A 275 -18.27 2.32 -20.89
CA ARG A 275 -16.88 2.50 -21.33
C ARG A 275 -16.80 2.78 -22.83
N LEU A 276 -17.52 2.03 -23.66
CA LEU A 276 -17.53 2.28 -25.11
C LEU A 276 -18.09 3.67 -25.42
N TYR A 277 -19.17 4.06 -24.75
CA TYR A 277 -19.72 5.41 -24.83
C TYR A 277 -18.67 6.49 -24.52
N ARG A 278 -17.93 6.34 -23.41
CA ARG A 278 -16.85 7.27 -23.02
C ARG A 278 -15.76 7.36 -24.08
N SER A 279 -15.25 6.23 -24.55
CA SER A 279 -14.20 6.19 -25.57
C SER A 279 -14.69 6.78 -26.90
N MET A 280 -15.96 6.52 -27.27
CA MET A 280 -16.58 7.09 -28.48
C MET A 280 -16.75 8.60 -28.40
N ARG A 281 -17.08 9.17 -27.23
CA ARG A 281 -17.12 10.62 -27.00
C ARG A 281 -15.78 11.29 -27.27
N VAL A 282 -14.67 10.65 -26.89
CA VAL A 282 -13.34 11.18 -27.16
C VAL A 282 -12.97 10.99 -28.62
N LEU A 283 -13.19 9.79 -29.18
CA LEU A 283 -12.84 9.45 -30.54
C LEU A 283 -13.52 10.35 -31.59
N GLN A 284 -14.83 10.58 -31.45
CA GLN A 284 -15.57 11.44 -32.38
C GLN A 284 -15.04 12.88 -32.43
N LYS A 285 -14.59 13.41 -31.28
CA LYS A 285 -14.00 14.74 -31.16
C LYS A 285 -12.62 14.77 -31.85
N LEU A 286 -11.78 13.80 -31.54
CA LEU A 286 -10.46 13.64 -32.15
C LEU A 286 -10.54 13.52 -33.68
N VAL A 287 -11.52 12.79 -34.21
CA VAL A 287 -11.75 12.65 -35.66
C VAL A 287 -12.06 14.02 -36.28
N ARG A 288 -12.99 14.79 -35.71
CA ARG A 288 -13.33 16.13 -36.24
C ARG A 288 -12.16 17.10 -36.19
N GLU A 289 -11.32 17.00 -35.16
CA GLU A 289 -10.17 17.91 -34.97
C GLU A 289 -8.96 17.52 -35.84
N GLN A 290 -8.68 16.22 -35.98
CA GLN A 290 -7.45 15.74 -36.64
C GLN A 290 -7.67 15.24 -38.07
N ILE A 291 -8.92 14.98 -38.47
CA ILE A 291 -9.28 14.54 -39.83
C ILE A 291 -10.24 15.58 -40.42
N SER A 292 -9.64 16.65 -40.94
CA SER A 292 -10.37 17.81 -41.46
C SER A 292 -11.56 17.44 -42.36
N GLY A 293 -12.75 17.92 -42.00
CA GLY A 293 -13.98 17.75 -42.77
C GLY A 293 -14.64 16.38 -42.65
N ASP A 294 -14.17 15.49 -41.76
CA ASP A 294 -14.73 14.16 -41.58
C ASP A 294 -15.53 13.99 -40.27
N LYS A 295 -16.35 12.94 -40.24
CA LYS A 295 -17.06 12.48 -39.05
C LYS A 295 -16.81 10.99 -38.86
N LEU A 296 -16.80 10.57 -37.60
CA LEU A 296 -16.84 9.15 -37.26
C LEU A 296 -18.17 8.56 -37.77
N LYS A 297 -18.09 7.41 -38.44
CA LYS A 297 -19.23 6.61 -38.85
C LYS A 297 -19.23 5.29 -38.06
N VAL A 298 -20.30 4.99 -37.35
CA VAL A 298 -20.55 3.68 -36.74
C VAL A 298 -21.40 2.89 -37.72
N ILE A 299 -20.91 1.68 -38.01
CA ILE A 299 -21.59 0.73 -38.88
C ILE A 299 -22.48 -0.20 -38.07
N ASP A 300 -22.03 -0.55 -36.87
CA ASP A 300 -22.69 -1.47 -35.96
C ASP A 300 -22.08 -1.29 -34.55
N ALA A 301 -22.88 -1.52 -33.49
CA ALA A 301 -22.41 -1.47 -32.11
C ALA A 301 -23.08 -2.51 -31.19
N TRP A 302 -24.28 -2.24 -30.67
CA TRP A 302 -25.02 -3.25 -29.91
C TRP A 302 -25.92 -4.05 -30.84
N ASP A 303 -25.64 -5.35 -30.92
CA ASP A 303 -26.29 -6.28 -31.83
C ASP A 303 -27.45 -7.00 -31.14
N GLU A 304 -28.66 -6.70 -31.60
CA GLU A 304 -29.91 -7.28 -31.11
C GLU A 304 -30.31 -8.51 -31.94
N PRO A 305 -30.60 -9.66 -31.31
CA PRO A 305 -31.17 -10.80 -32.02
C PRO A 305 -32.50 -10.46 -32.71
N TYR A 306 -32.65 -10.85 -33.97
CA TYR A 306 -33.88 -10.67 -34.75
C TYR A 306 -34.27 -11.98 -35.47
N ASP A 307 -35.47 -12.03 -36.05
CA ASP A 307 -36.06 -13.28 -36.59
C ASP A 307 -35.17 -13.96 -37.66
N GLY A 308 -34.43 -13.18 -38.46
CA GLY A 308 -33.50 -13.69 -39.47
C GLY A 308 -32.09 -14.02 -38.95
N SER A 309 -31.74 -13.56 -37.73
CA SER A 309 -30.47 -13.83 -37.07
C SER A 309 -30.68 -13.97 -35.55
N PRO A 310 -31.17 -15.15 -35.08
CA PRO A 310 -31.58 -15.34 -33.68
C PRO A 310 -30.46 -15.22 -32.65
N THR A 311 -29.21 -15.12 -33.12
CA THR A 311 -28.02 -14.93 -32.29
C THR A 311 -27.35 -13.58 -32.50
N GLY A 312 -27.96 -12.68 -33.28
CA GLY A 312 -27.32 -11.46 -33.78
C GLY A 312 -26.36 -11.72 -34.94
N ASP A 313 -26.04 -10.67 -35.68
CA ASP A 313 -25.21 -10.70 -36.88
C ASP A 313 -23.75 -11.11 -36.62
N HIS A 314 -23.28 -10.94 -35.38
CA HIS A 314 -21.93 -11.31 -34.98
C HIS A 314 -21.85 -12.67 -34.24
N GLY A 315 -22.99 -13.34 -34.09
CA GLY A 315 -23.09 -14.65 -33.43
C GLY A 315 -23.23 -14.59 -31.91
N SER A 316 -23.54 -15.76 -31.32
CA SER A 316 -24.11 -15.86 -29.98
C SER A 316 -23.21 -15.42 -28.82
N LYS A 317 -21.88 -15.43 -29.00
CA LYS A 317 -20.87 -15.09 -27.98
C LYS A 317 -20.19 -13.74 -28.22
N SER A 318 -20.72 -12.93 -29.13
CA SER A 318 -20.09 -11.68 -29.55
C SER A 318 -20.19 -10.58 -28.49
N LEU A 319 -19.10 -9.80 -28.35
CA LEU A 319 -19.04 -8.59 -27.51
C LEU A 319 -20.04 -7.50 -27.93
N PHE A 320 -20.50 -7.53 -29.18
CA PHE A 320 -21.55 -6.64 -29.68
C PHE A 320 -22.86 -6.84 -28.89
N ARG A 321 -23.16 -8.06 -28.43
CA ARG A 321 -24.39 -8.34 -27.65
C ARG A 321 -24.37 -7.78 -26.22
N GLU A 322 -23.23 -7.29 -25.76
CA GLU A 322 -23.08 -6.53 -24.50
C GLU A 322 -22.84 -5.02 -24.76
N GLY A 323 -22.88 -4.57 -26.03
CA GLY A 323 -22.54 -3.20 -26.40
C GLY A 323 -21.08 -2.83 -26.10
N ARG A 324 -20.18 -3.83 -26.06
CA ARG A 324 -18.75 -3.63 -25.76
C ARG A 324 -17.86 -3.56 -27.00
N ALA A 325 -18.43 -3.69 -28.18
CA ALA A 325 -17.71 -3.59 -29.44
C ALA A 325 -18.44 -2.68 -30.43
N ALA A 326 -17.72 -2.18 -31.42
CA ALA A 326 -18.28 -1.42 -32.53
C ALA A 326 -17.46 -1.58 -33.82
N VAL A 327 -18.13 -1.45 -34.96
CA VAL A 327 -17.50 -1.35 -36.28
C VAL A 327 -17.52 0.11 -36.72
N LEU A 328 -16.34 0.63 -37.07
CA LEU A 328 -16.12 2.04 -37.35
C LEU A 328 -15.61 2.25 -38.78
N LYS A 329 -16.07 3.34 -39.40
CA LYS A 329 -15.51 3.93 -40.63
C LYS A 329 -15.41 5.46 -40.48
N LEU A 330 -14.90 6.09 -41.51
CA LEU A 330 -14.96 7.53 -41.71
C LEU A 330 -16.05 7.85 -42.72
N LYS A 331 -16.78 8.95 -42.52
CA LYS A 331 -17.87 9.35 -43.41
C LYS A 331 -17.36 9.69 -44.81
N ASN A 332 -16.29 10.47 -44.89
CA ASN A 332 -15.85 11.10 -46.14
C ASN A 332 -14.49 10.59 -46.64
N THR A 333 -13.60 10.12 -45.76
CA THR A 333 -12.21 9.77 -46.13
C THR A 333 -11.80 8.33 -45.78
N PRO A 334 -12.31 7.31 -46.49
CA PRO A 334 -12.00 5.91 -46.22
C PRO A 334 -10.48 5.57 -46.30
N GLY A 335 -9.68 6.36 -47.02
CA GLY A 335 -8.22 6.19 -47.07
C GLY A 335 -7.48 6.54 -45.77
N LYS A 336 -8.14 7.11 -44.75
CA LYS A 336 -7.52 7.56 -43.49
C LYS A 336 -7.82 6.64 -42.29
N LEU A 337 -8.24 5.39 -42.53
CA LEU A 337 -8.54 4.43 -41.45
C LEU A 337 -7.33 4.08 -40.58
N ALA A 338 -6.11 4.09 -41.12
CA ALA A 338 -4.90 3.95 -40.31
C ALA A 338 -4.82 5.05 -39.24
N LYS A 339 -5.10 6.31 -39.61
CA LYS A 339 -5.17 7.42 -38.65
C LYS A 339 -6.32 7.22 -37.65
N LEU A 340 -7.47 6.70 -38.08
CA LEU A 340 -8.58 6.37 -37.17
C LEU A 340 -8.15 5.37 -36.09
N THR A 341 -7.37 4.34 -36.42
CA THR A 341 -6.88 3.36 -35.43
C THR A 341 -6.01 4.03 -34.36
N GLN A 342 -5.10 4.93 -34.75
CA GLN A 342 -4.28 5.70 -33.82
C GLN A 342 -5.15 6.51 -32.85
N LEU A 343 -6.19 7.17 -33.37
CA LEU A 343 -7.11 7.97 -32.56
C LEU A 343 -7.98 7.08 -31.65
N ALA A 344 -8.37 5.89 -32.10
CA ALA A 344 -9.14 4.95 -31.30
C ALA A 344 -8.33 4.45 -30.08
N ILE A 345 -7.05 4.12 -30.27
CA ILE A 345 -6.14 3.76 -29.17
C ILE A 345 -5.99 4.95 -28.21
N CYS A 346 -5.74 6.15 -28.75
CA CYS A 346 -5.64 7.39 -27.97
C CYS A 346 -6.93 7.72 -27.18
N ALA A 347 -8.08 7.31 -27.71
CA ALA A 347 -9.40 7.45 -27.08
C ALA A 347 -9.71 6.35 -26.03
N GLN A 348 -8.72 5.54 -25.63
CA GLN A 348 -8.85 4.47 -24.64
C GLN A 348 -9.77 3.33 -25.10
N MET A 349 -9.72 2.95 -26.37
CA MET A 349 -10.21 1.64 -26.78
C MET A 349 -9.22 0.57 -26.32
N ASP A 350 -9.70 -0.47 -25.63
CA ASP A 350 -8.82 -1.52 -25.08
C ASP A 350 -8.36 -2.49 -26.17
N TYR A 351 -9.18 -2.68 -27.21
CA TYR A 351 -8.83 -3.43 -28.41
C TYR A 351 -9.15 -2.61 -29.67
N VAL A 352 -8.24 -2.63 -30.65
CA VAL A 352 -8.44 -2.02 -31.97
C VAL A 352 -7.88 -2.95 -33.04
N LYS A 353 -8.68 -3.27 -34.07
CA LYS A 353 -8.23 -4.02 -35.26
C LYS A 353 -8.49 -3.19 -36.51
N PHE A 354 -7.47 -3.05 -37.35
CA PHE A 354 -7.66 -2.49 -38.68
C PHE A 354 -8.00 -3.61 -39.67
N ASP A 355 -9.28 -3.74 -40.02
CA ASP A 355 -9.80 -4.85 -40.83
C ASP A 355 -10.03 -4.42 -42.28
N GLY A 356 -8.99 -3.93 -42.95
CA GLY A 356 -9.02 -3.53 -44.35
C GLY A 356 -9.81 -2.25 -44.63
N ASP A 357 -11.14 -2.34 -44.74
CA ASP A 357 -12.03 -1.22 -45.09
C ASP A 357 -12.81 -0.67 -43.87
N LYS A 358 -12.59 -1.24 -42.69
CA LYS A 358 -13.23 -0.88 -41.42
C LYS A 358 -12.28 -1.03 -40.24
N VAL A 359 -12.64 -0.43 -39.11
CA VAL A 359 -11.92 -0.56 -37.84
C VAL A 359 -12.86 -1.20 -36.83
N ILE A 360 -12.44 -2.31 -36.22
CA ILE A 360 -13.20 -2.96 -35.15
C ILE A 360 -12.59 -2.52 -33.83
N VAL A 361 -13.42 -2.09 -32.89
CA VAL A 361 -12.99 -1.69 -31.55
C VAL A 361 -13.74 -2.48 -30.50
N ALA A 362 -13.10 -2.74 -29.35
CA ALA A 362 -13.77 -3.31 -28.19
C ALA A 362 -13.21 -2.74 -26.88
N VAL A 363 -13.99 -2.85 -25.81
CA VAL A 363 -13.66 -2.32 -24.48
C VAL A 363 -13.90 -3.33 -23.35
N LYS A 364 -13.15 -3.18 -22.27
CA LYS A 364 -13.33 -3.89 -21.00
C LYS A 364 -14.68 -3.54 -20.37
N LYS A 365 -15.17 -4.38 -19.45
CA LYS A 365 -16.34 -4.04 -18.63
C LYS A 365 -16.04 -2.84 -17.72
N GLN A 366 -17.07 -2.05 -17.45
CA GLN A 366 -17.03 -0.90 -16.53
C GLN A 366 -18.43 -0.67 -15.98
N ALA A 367 -18.53 -0.39 -14.68
CA ALA A 367 -19.83 -0.25 -14.01
C ALA A 367 -20.63 0.99 -14.46
N ASP A 368 -19.95 2.14 -14.56
CA ASP A 368 -20.55 3.45 -14.88
C ASP A 368 -19.73 4.16 -15.98
N VAL A 369 -20.16 5.33 -16.46
CA VAL A 369 -19.47 6.13 -17.48
C VAL A 369 -18.14 6.65 -16.96
N GLU A 370 -18.10 7.13 -15.71
CA GLU A 370 -16.84 7.49 -15.07
C GLU A 370 -16.18 6.22 -14.50
N PRO A 371 -14.90 5.95 -14.84
CA PRO A 371 -14.24 4.74 -14.40
C PRO A 371 -13.88 4.85 -12.91
N MET A 372 -14.14 3.78 -12.17
CA MET A 372 -13.47 3.53 -10.89
C MET A 372 -12.18 2.77 -11.17
N LEU A 373 -11.03 3.41 -10.92
CA LEU A 373 -9.72 2.82 -11.15
C LEU A 373 -9.10 2.43 -9.81
N VAL A 374 -8.63 1.18 -9.71
CA VAL A 374 -7.91 0.69 -8.53
C VAL A 374 -6.52 0.23 -8.96
N THR A 375 -5.49 0.80 -8.34
CA THR A 375 -4.10 0.50 -8.64
C THR A 375 -3.61 -0.65 -7.78
N PHE A 376 -3.27 -1.76 -8.44
CA PHE A 376 -2.53 -2.88 -7.88
C PHE A 376 -1.03 -2.71 -8.18
N PRO A 377 -0.14 -3.47 -7.52
CA PRO A 377 1.31 -3.34 -7.72
C PRO A 377 1.76 -3.37 -9.19
N GLU A 378 1.20 -4.27 -10.00
CA GLU A 378 1.61 -4.45 -11.41
C GLU A 378 0.61 -3.91 -12.44
N ASN A 379 -0.65 -3.68 -12.07
CA ASN A 379 -1.70 -3.27 -13.00
C ASN A 379 -2.77 -2.36 -12.38
N VAL A 380 -3.57 -1.72 -13.24
CA VAL A 380 -4.76 -0.96 -12.82
C VAL A 380 -6.01 -1.69 -13.32
N LEU A 381 -6.92 -2.00 -12.39
CA LEU A 381 -8.20 -2.61 -12.72
C LEU A 381 -9.34 -1.59 -12.72
N LEU A 382 -10.41 -1.93 -13.44
CA LEU A 382 -11.65 -1.17 -13.51
C LEU A 382 -12.70 -1.79 -12.60
N GLY A 383 -13.39 -0.96 -11.83
CA GLY A 383 -14.61 -1.35 -11.15
C GLY A 383 -15.69 -1.73 -12.16
N VAL A 384 -16.28 -2.91 -11.99
CA VAL A 384 -17.35 -3.45 -12.83
C VAL A 384 -18.59 -3.76 -12.01
N ALA A 385 -19.67 -4.09 -12.69
CA ALA A 385 -20.82 -4.70 -12.05
C ALA A 385 -21.17 -6.02 -12.74
N PRO A 386 -21.45 -7.09 -11.98
CA PRO A 386 -21.87 -8.38 -12.53
C PRO A 386 -23.25 -8.24 -13.19
N PRO A 387 -23.69 -9.19 -14.04
CA PRO A 387 -25.05 -9.22 -14.57
C PRO A 387 -26.10 -9.19 -13.46
N ALA A 388 -27.27 -8.63 -13.73
CA ALA A 388 -28.33 -8.49 -12.73
C ALA A 388 -28.75 -9.83 -12.12
N SER A 389 -28.69 -10.92 -12.90
CA SER A 389 -28.99 -12.29 -12.44
C SER A 389 -27.95 -12.85 -11.46
N GLN A 390 -26.74 -12.31 -11.44
CA GLN A 390 -25.64 -12.74 -10.57
C GLN A 390 -25.35 -11.74 -9.45
N ALA A 391 -25.97 -10.55 -9.46
CA ALA A 391 -25.70 -9.47 -8.49
C ALA A 391 -25.82 -9.94 -7.03
N GLY A 392 -26.77 -10.84 -6.75
CA GLY A 392 -26.98 -11.42 -5.42
C GLY A 392 -25.75 -12.13 -4.83
N LEU A 393 -24.92 -12.76 -5.67
CA LEU A 393 -23.71 -13.49 -5.24
C LEU A 393 -22.64 -12.56 -4.64
N TYR A 394 -22.69 -11.28 -5.01
CA TYR A 394 -21.69 -10.27 -4.67
C TYR A 394 -22.24 -9.19 -3.74
N THR A 395 -23.42 -9.40 -3.16
CA THR A 395 -24.05 -8.42 -2.26
C THR A 395 -23.13 -8.16 -1.07
N LEU A 396 -22.97 -6.88 -0.71
CA LEU A 396 -22.23 -6.49 0.49
C LEU A 396 -23.12 -6.66 1.73
N PRO A 397 -22.53 -6.81 2.93
CA PRO A 397 -23.26 -6.74 4.19
C PRO A 397 -24.13 -5.47 4.30
N GLU A 398 -25.26 -5.58 4.99
CA GLU A 398 -26.23 -4.48 5.11
C GLU A 398 -25.61 -3.24 5.76
N GLU A 399 -24.74 -3.42 6.76
CA GLU A 399 -24.07 -2.32 7.45
C GLU A 399 -23.24 -1.46 6.49
N ILE A 400 -22.50 -2.10 5.57
CA ILE A 400 -21.65 -1.42 4.58
C ILE A 400 -22.50 -0.64 3.56
N ILE A 401 -23.69 -1.16 3.23
CA ILE A 401 -24.61 -0.50 2.31
C ILE A 401 -25.25 0.72 2.99
N GLU A 402 -25.70 0.58 4.24
CA GLU A 402 -26.32 1.65 5.02
C GLU A 402 -25.34 2.80 5.31
N ASP A 403 -24.08 2.49 5.59
CA ASP A 403 -23.00 3.47 5.81
C ASP A 403 -22.50 4.12 4.50
N GLY A 404 -22.95 3.62 3.34
CA GLY A 404 -22.59 4.18 2.03
C GLY A 404 -21.16 3.89 1.59
N LEU A 405 -20.53 2.85 2.17
CA LEU A 405 -19.14 2.46 1.93
C LEU A 405 -18.98 1.51 0.74
N SER A 406 -20.04 1.24 -0.03
CA SER A 406 -20.01 0.26 -1.13
C SER A 406 -18.93 0.54 -2.20
N ASN A 407 -18.55 1.81 -2.38
CA ASN A 407 -17.49 2.19 -3.31
C ASN A 407 -16.10 1.72 -2.84
N ASP A 408 -15.88 1.55 -1.54
CA ASP A 408 -14.58 1.12 -1.01
C ASP A 408 -14.32 -0.38 -1.27
N TYR A 409 -15.35 -1.11 -1.70
CA TYR A 409 -15.31 -2.55 -1.99
C TYR A 409 -15.71 -2.86 -3.45
N PRO A 410 -14.97 -2.33 -4.45
CA PRO A 410 -15.29 -2.50 -5.84
C PRO A 410 -15.15 -3.96 -6.28
N ILE A 411 -15.99 -4.35 -7.25
CA ILE A 411 -15.92 -5.65 -7.92
C ILE A 411 -15.06 -5.50 -9.18
N PHE A 412 -14.22 -6.50 -9.46
CA PHE A 412 -13.37 -6.57 -10.64
C PHE A 412 -13.76 -7.73 -11.57
N ASP A 413 -13.49 -7.58 -12.86
CA ASP A 413 -13.71 -8.61 -13.88
C ASP A 413 -12.47 -9.49 -14.02
N GLY A 414 -12.64 -10.77 -13.71
CA GLY A 414 -11.63 -11.81 -13.78
C GLY A 414 -11.53 -12.57 -15.10
N ALA A 415 -12.27 -12.19 -16.14
CA ALA A 415 -12.29 -12.95 -17.40
C ALA A 415 -10.94 -13.01 -18.14
N VAL A 416 -10.02 -12.10 -17.85
CA VAL A 416 -8.65 -12.11 -18.40
C VAL A 416 -7.69 -12.24 -17.24
N ASN A 417 -6.88 -13.31 -17.25
CA ASN A 417 -5.93 -13.60 -16.18
C ASN A 417 -4.77 -12.59 -16.14
N THR A 418 -5.00 -11.47 -15.44
CA THR A 418 -4.15 -10.29 -15.44
C THR A 418 -3.21 -10.32 -14.24
N GLN A 419 -1.95 -9.92 -14.44
CA GLN A 419 -0.98 -9.83 -13.34
C GLN A 419 -1.43 -8.76 -12.33
N LEU A 420 -1.54 -9.09 -11.04
CA LEU A 420 -1.90 -8.11 -10.01
C LEU A 420 -0.69 -7.69 -9.18
N GLY A 421 0.07 -8.69 -8.74
CA GLY A 421 1.34 -8.54 -8.02
C GLY A 421 2.50 -9.16 -8.79
N ILE A 422 3.71 -9.14 -8.26
CA ILE A 422 4.88 -9.80 -8.87
C ILE A 422 4.66 -11.33 -8.94
N SER A 423 3.99 -11.90 -7.93
CA SER A 423 3.80 -13.34 -7.77
C SER A 423 2.34 -13.80 -7.87
N SER A 424 1.42 -12.92 -8.26
CA SER A 424 -0.02 -13.23 -8.28
C SER A 424 -0.78 -12.58 -9.44
N LYS A 425 -1.86 -13.25 -9.86
CA LYS A 425 -2.75 -12.83 -10.93
C LYS A 425 -4.22 -12.88 -10.48
N THR A 426 -5.12 -12.35 -11.29
CA THR A 426 -6.56 -12.32 -10.98
C THR A 426 -7.13 -13.69 -10.62
N ASP A 427 -6.73 -14.75 -11.34
CA ASP A 427 -7.24 -16.11 -11.10
C ASP A 427 -6.93 -16.63 -9.69
N ASP A 428 -5.85 -16.15 -9.05
CA ASP A 428 -5.50 -16.53 -7.68
C ASP A 428 -6.47 -15.94 -6.64
N PHE A 429 -7.23 -14.90 -7.02
CA PHE A 429 -8.13 -14.19 -6.13
C PHE A 429 -9.61 -14.53 -6.35
N HIS A 430 -9.97 -15.29 -7.39
CA HIS A 430 -11.36 -15.64 -7.66
C HIS A 430 -11.84 -16.76 -6.75
N SER A 431 -13.14 -16.73 -6.47
CA SER A 431 -13.78 -17.92 -5.93
C SER A 431 -13.97 -18.98 -7.04
N PRO A 432 -13.85 -20.29 -6.74
CA PRO A 432 -14.08 -21.34 -7.73
C PRO A 432 -15.43 -21.21 -8.45
N GLY A 433 -15.39 -21.27 -9.78
CA GLY A 433 -16.59 -21.19 -10.63
C GLY A 433 -17.17 -19.79 -10.80
N THR A 434 -16.47 -18.74 -10.33
CA THR A 434 -16.93 -17.35 -10.43
C THR A 434 -16.02 -16.52 -11.33
N ARG A 435 -16.60 -15.51 -12.00
CA ARG A 435 -15.86 -14.59 -12.89
C ARG A 435 -15.40 -13.32 -12.17
N TYR A 436 -16.21 -12.82 -11.26
CA TYR A 436 -15.97 -11.55 -10.59
C TYR A 436 -15.42 -11.78 -9.18
N PHE A 437 -14.66 -10.82 -8.69
CA PHE A 437 -14.02 -10.90 -7.38
C PHE A 437 -13.80 -9.52 -6.76
N ARG A 438 -13.46 -9.50 -5.48
CA ARG A 438 -12.91 -8.33 -4.78
C ARG A 438 -11.51 -8.66 -4.30
N ALA A 439 -10.61 -7.68 -4.35
CA ALA A 439 -9.30 -7.80 -3.75
C ALA A 439 -8.79 -6.41 -3.38
N HIS A 440 -8.27 -6.26 -2.16
CA HIS A 440 -7.61 -5.04 -1.74
C HIS A 440 -6.15 -5.04 -2.21
N PRO A 441 -5.60 -3.94 -2.78
CA PRO A 441 -4.22 -3.89 -3.26
C PRO A 441 -3.16 -4.26 -2.20
N ALA A 442 -3.38 -3.84 -0.95
CA ALA A 442 -2.49 -4.17 0.17
C ALA A 442 -2.42 -5.69 0.44
N LEU A 443 -3.52 -6.43 0.20
CA LEU A 443 -3.55 -7.89 0.36
C LEU A 443 -2.69 -8.59 -0.71
N VAL A 444 -2.72 -8.06 -1.95
CA VAL A 444 -1.85 -8.51 -3.05
C VAL A 444 -0.38 -8.24 -2.74
N GLN A 445 -0.07 -7.03 -2.26
CA GLN A 445 1.29 -6.66 -1.86
C GLN A 445 1.79 -7.56 -0.70
N CYS A 446 0.97 -7.79 0.32
CA CYS A 446 1.26 -8.71 1.41
C CYS A 446 1.67 -10.10 0.89
N TYR A 447 0.91 -10.66 -0.06
CA TYR A 447 1.25 -11.96 -0.66
C TYR A 447 2.60 -11.94 -1.40
N ASP A 448 2.87 -10.89 -2.19
CA ASP A 448 4.15 -10.74 -2.89
C ASP A 448 5.35 -10.66 -1.92
N GLU A 449 5.20 -9.96 -0.79
CA GLU A 449 6.26 -9.86 0.23
C GLU A 449 6.52 -11.21 0.92
N ILE A 450 5.48 -12.00 1.21
CA ILE A 450 5.63 -13.38 1.70
C ILE A 450 6.39 -14.24 0.67
N MET A 451 6.01 -14.14 -0.60
CA MET A 451 6.66 -14.88 -1.69
C MET A 451 8.13 -14.49 -1.84
N ALA A 452 8.44 -13.19 -1.76
CA ALA A 452 9.81 -12.68 -1.78
C ALA A 452 10.62 -13.19 -0.57
N PHE A 453 10.02 -13.19 0.62
CA PHE A 453 10.63 -13.73 1.84
C PHE A 453 11.00 -15.20 1.66
N GLU A 454 10.06 -16.06 1.26
CA GLU A 454 10.33 -17.50 1.14
C GLU A 454 11.36 -17.82 0.05
N LYS A 455 11.36 -17.04 -1.05
CA LYS A 455 12.36 -17.16 -2.12
C LYS A 455 13.78 -16.82 -1.66
N ARG A 456 13.96 -15.94 -0.66
CA ARG A 456 15.29 -15.67 -0.05
C ARG A 456 15.83 -16.88 0.71
N TRP A 457 14.95 -17.64 1.35
CA TRP A 457 15.33 -18.81 2.18
C TRP A 457 15.53 -20.08 1.36
N LYS A 458 14.83 -20.24 0.23
CA LYS A 458 15.04 -21.35 -0.69
C LYS A 458 14.83 -20.90 -2.13
N SER A 459 15.82 -21.14 -2.98
CA SER A 459 15.72 -20.82 -4.40
C SER A 459 14.88 -21.87 -5.14
N GLY A 460 13.90 -21.44 -5.94
CA GLY A 460 13.17 -22.27 -6.90
C GLY A 460 11.68 -22.47 -6.57
N THR A 461 10.84 -22.36 -7.61
CA THR A 461 9.35 -22.44 -7.66
C THR A 461 8.58 -21.61 -6.64
N ASP A 462 7.34 -21.26 -6.97
CA ASP A 462 6.42 -20.60 -6.04
C ASP A 462 6.23 -21.50 -4.82
N GLN A 463 6.60 -21.02 -3.63
CA GLN A 463 6.61 -21.87 -2.41
C GLN A 463 5.28 -21.85 -1.67
N VAL A 464 4.58 -20.72 -1.76
CA VAL A 464 3.28 -20.49 -1.15
C VAL A 464 2.25 -20.42 -2.29
N LYS A 465 1.05 -20.93 -2.02
CA LYS A 465 -0.11 -20.81 -2.90
C LYS A 465 -1.27 -20.17 -2.15
N ILE A 466 -2.14 -19.53 -2.89
CA ILE A 466 -3.42 -19.04 -2.39
C ILE A 466 -4.43 -20.19 -2.50
N ASN A 467 -4.99 -20.61 -1.37
CA ASN A 467 -6.06 -21.61 -1.32
C ASN A 467 -7.45 -20.95 -1.48
N LYS A 468 -7.64 -19.80 -0.83
CA LYS A 468 -8.90 -19.01 -0.88
C LYS A 468 -8.57 -17.53 -0.79
N ALA A 469 -9.35 -16.70 -1.47
CA ALA A 469 -9.25 -15.25 -1.37
C ALA A 469 -10.66 -14.66 -1.33
N PHE A 470 -11.16 -14.10 -2.43
CA PHE A 470 -12.56 -13.71 -2.49
C PHE A 470 -13.47 -14.95 -2.46
N LEU A 471 -14.55 -14.86 -1.69
CA LEU A 471 -15.65 -15.84 -1.67
C LEU A 471 -16.97 -15.11 -1.90
N THR A 472 -17.88 -15.73 -2.66
CA THR A 472 -19.25 -15.20 -2.79
C THR A 472 -20.06 -15.49 -1.53
N MET A 473 -21.18 -14.79 -1.35
CA MET A 473 -22.07 -14.97 -0.19
C MET A 473 -22.37 -16.45 0.12
N PRO A 474 -22.86 -17.28 -0.84
CA PRO A 474 -23.18 -18.69 -0.55
C PRO A 474 -21.96 -19.55 -0.15
N GLN A 475 -20.75 -19.15 -0.56
CA GLN A 475 -19.53 -19.88 -0.26
C GLN A 475 -18.90 -19.45 1.07
N GLN A 476 -19.27 -18.27 1.57
CA GLN A 476 -18.84 -17.79 2.87
C GLN A 476 -19.60 -18.50 4.00
N ASP A 477 -20.90 -18.77 3.81
CA ASP A 477 -21.74 -19.46 4.81
C ASP A 477 -21.15 -20.82 5.25
N ASP A 478 -20.42 -21.51 4.36
CA ASP A 478 -19.73 -22.78 4.65
C ASP A 478 -18.44 -22.63 5.49
N VAL A 479 -17.95 -21.40 5.66
CA VAL A 479 -16.69 -21.04 6.33
C VAL A 479 -16.95 -20.32 7.67
N GLU A 480 -18.20 -19.94 7.95
CA GLU A 480 -18.57 -19.04 9.02
C GLU A 480 -18.68 -19.70 10.41
N ALA A 481 -17.61 -19.55 11.18
CA ALA A 481 -17.71 -19.43 12.63
C ALA A 481 -16.72 -18.42 13.24
N GLN A 482 -15.70 -17.94 12.51
CA GLN A 482 -14.58 -17.19 13.13
C GLN A 482 -13.95 -16.05 12.29
N ARG A 483 -14.41 -15.76 11.06
CA ARG A 483 -13.61 -14.96 10.08
C ARG A 483 -14.26 -13.67 9.55
N GLY A 484 -15.47 -13.36 10.00
CA GLY A 484 -16.29 -12.23 9.52
C GLY A 484 -16.49 -12.20 7.99
N ASN A 485 -16.85 -11.04 7.46
CA ASN A 485 -17.05 -10.80 6.02
C ASN A 485 -15.75 -10.58 5.21
N SER A 486 -14.57 -10.81 5.81
CA SER A 486 -13.26 -10.47 5.23
C SER A 486 -13.03 -11.02 3.81
N HIS A 487 -13.37 -12.29 3.55
CA HIS A 487 -13.25 -12.89 2.22
C HIS A 487 -14.20 -12.24 1.20
N LEU A 488 -15.47 -12.01 1.55
CA LEU A 488 -16.45 -11.34 0.68
C LEU A 488 -16.07 -9.88 0.37
N LEU A 489 -15.40 -9.21 1.29
CA LEU A 489 -14.89 -7.85 1.10
C LEU A 489 -13.59 -7.81 0.28
N GLY A 490 -12.98 -8.96 -0.02
CA GLY A 490 -11.68 -9.01 -0.70
C GLY A 490 -10.51 -8.58 0.18
N GLN A 491 -10.69 -8.70 1.50
CA GLN A 491 -9.73 -8.31 2.53
C GLN A 491 -9.11 -9.51 3.25
N GLY A 492 -9.56 -10.73 2.95
CA GLY A 492 -9.08 -11.99 3.53
C GLY A 492 -8.45 -12.93 2.49
N LEU A 493 -7.39 -13.62 2.91
CA LEU A 493 -6.63 -14.58 2.13
C LEU A 493 -6.36 -15.82 2.97
N GLU A 494 -6.44 -17.01 2.38
CA GLU A 494 -5.99 -18.26 2.99
C GLU A 494 -4.84 -18.82 2.14
N ILE A 495 -3.65 -18.92 2.74
CA ILE A 495 -2.41 -19.35 2.08
C ILE A 495 -1.88 -20.65 2.66
N ALA A 496 -1.17 -21.42 1.85
CA ALA A 496 -0.50 -22.65 2.29
C ALA A 496 0.81 -22.86 1.54
N TYR A 497 1.74 -23.60 2.15
CA TYR A 497 2.91 -24.08 1.41
C TYR A 497 2.50 -25.12 0.37
N ASN A 498 3.24 -25.15 -0.74
CA ASN A 498 3.09 -26.20 -1.73
C ASN A 498 3.54 -27.57 -1.18
N SER A 499 2.80 -28.62 -1.55
CA SER A 499 2.95 -29.97 -0.98
C SER A 499 4.31 -30.65 -1.27
N ALA A 500 5.12 -30.09 -2.17
CA ALA A 500 6.46 -30.58 -2.49
C ALA A 500 7.55 -30.18 -1.47
N LEU A 501 7.22 -29.37 -0.47
CA LEU A 501 8.17 -28.86 0.53
C LEU A 501 8.25 -29.79 1.77
N ASP A 502 9.40 -29.79 2.44
CA ASP A 502 9.59 -30.54 3.70
C ASP A 502 8.73 -29.91 4.81
N THR A 503 7.77 -30.67 5.33
CA THR A 503 6.79 -30.20 6.32
C THR A 503 7.40 -29.95 7.71
N LYS A 504 8.62 -30.43 8.00
CA LYS A 504 9.29 -30.09 9.25
C LYS A 504 9.75 -28.63 9.26
N THR A 505 10.32 -28.18 8.14
CA THR A 505 10.83 -26.81 7.98
C THR A 505 9.73 -25.84 7.54
N TYR A 506 8.94 -26.25 6.54
CA TYR A 506 7.88 -25.44 5.91
C TYR A 506 6.52 -25.89 6.46
N ASN A 507 6.18 -25.40 7.65
CA ASN A 507 4.93 -25.69 8.37
C ASN A 507 4.09 -24.43 8.57
N VAL A 508 2.83 -24.61 8.97
CA VAL A 508 1.87 -23.51 9.18
C VAL A 508 2.36 -22.45 10.19
N HIS A 509 3.18 -22.81 11.18
CA HIS A 509 3.73 -21.85 12.12
C HIS A 509 4.78 -20.92 11.50
N ARG A 510 5.64 -21.47 10.63
CA ARG A 510 6.58 -20.65 9.86
C ARG A 510 5.81 -19.70 8.94
N LEU A 511 4.78 -20.20 8.27
CA LEU A 511 3.96 -19.40 7.37
C LEU A 511 3.21 -18.28 8.11
N ALA A 512 2.66 -18.56 9.30
CA ALA A 512 1.99 -17.57 10.13
C ALA A 512 2.94 -16.47 10.60
N LYS A 513 4.15 -16.85 11.00
CA LYS A 513 5.23 -15.91 11.32
C LYS A 513 5.59 -15.04 10.13
N ALA A 514 5.82 -15.63 8.95
CA ALA A 514 6.11 -14.90 7.72
C ALA A 514 4.97 -13.95 7.34
N ALA A 515 3.71 -14.39 7.46
CA ALA A 515 2.56 -13.55 7.19
C ALA A 515 2.50 -12.32 8.12
N ILE A 516 2.76 -12.50 9.42
CA ILE A 516 2.83 -11.38 10.37
C ILE A 516 3.97 -10.42 9.99
N ASP A 517 5.15 -10.97 9.74
CA ASP A 517 6.36 -10.18 9.50
C ASP A 517 6.26 -9.34 8.22
N GLN A 518 5.69 -9.92 7.17
CA GLN A 518 5.62 -9.30 5.85
C GLN A 518 4.33 -8.49 5.63
N CYS A 519 3.18 -8.97 6.11
CA CYS A 519 1.89 -8.30 5.89
C CYS A 519 1.56 -7.27 6.96
N GLY A 520 2.04 -7.45 8.19
CA GLY A 520 1.76 -6.54 9.30
C GLY A 520 2.16 -5.09 8.98
N PRO A 521 3.39 -4.82 8.53
CA PRO A 521 3.81 -3.48 8.12
C PRO A 521 3.01 -2.91 6.94
N VAL A 522 2.66 -3.76 5.97
CA VAL A 522 1.87 -3.38 4.79
C VAL A 522 0.47 -2.89 5.21
N PHE A 523 -0.22 -3.64 6.06
CA PHE A 523 -1.57 -3.27 6.51
C PHE A 523 -1.56 -2.09 7.47
N TYR A 524 -0.58 -2.02 8.38
CA TYR A 524 -0.45 -0.90 9.31
C TYR A 524 -0.28 0.44 8.59
N LYS A 525 0.49 0.47 7.49
CA LYS A 525 0.66 1.68 6.66
C LYS A 525 -0.65 2.16 6.01
N GLU A 526 -1.58 1.25 5.74
CA GLU A 526 -2.91 1.53 5.20
C GLU A 526 -3.96 1.77 6.29
N ASN A 527 -3.54 1.94 7.56
CA ASN A 527 -4.40 2.10 8.74
C ASN A 527 -5.32 0.89 9.03
N TRP A 528 -4.88 -0.32 8.68
CA TRP A 528 -5.57 -1.56 9.01
C TRP A 528 -4.81 -2.35 10.08
N ASN A 529 -5.54 -3.07 10.93
CA ASN A 529 -4.98 -4.13 11.76
C ASN A 529 -4.91 -5.45 10.99
N ILE A 530 -4.19 -6.43 11.54
CA ILE A 530 -4.05 -7.76 10.95
C ILE A 530 -4.92 -8.79 11.67
N GLY A 531 -5.53 -9.68 10.90
CA GLY A 531 -6.10 -10.94 11.36
C GLY A 531 -5.22 -12.12 10.91
N ILE A 532 -4.81 -12.98 11.83
CA ILE A 532 -4.06 -14.22 11.52
C ILE A 532 -4.73 -15.43 12.15
N GLY A 533 -5.13 -16.37 11.29
CA GLY A 533 -5.71 -17.64 11.69
C GLY A 533 -4.82 -18.81 11.30
N VAL A 534 -4.38 -19.63 12.25
CA VAL A 534 -3.54 -20.80 11.96
C VAL A 534 -4.39 -22.07 11.95
N ASN A 535 -4.62 -22.63 10.76
CA ASN A 535 -5.30 -23.92 10.58
C ASN A 535 -4.25 -25.06 10.49
N THR A 536 -4.71 -26.30 10.35
CA THR A 536 -3.84 -27.49 10.29
C THR A 536 -2.84 -27.48 9.14
N ASP A 537 -3.25 -26.95 7.98
CA ASP A 537 -2.50 -26.98 6.72
C ASP A 537 -2.46 -25.63 5.99
N SER A 538 -3.08 -24.60 6.55
CA SER A 538 -3.16 -23.26 5.96
C SER A 538 -3.11 -22.16 7.01
N VAL A 539 -2.84 -20.94 6.55
CA VAL A 539 -2.87 -19.72 7.36
C VAL A 539 -3.83 -18.75 6.70
N PHE A 540 -4.80 -18.28 7.47
CA PHE A 540 -5.62 -17.12 7.12
C PHE A 540 -4.85 -15.83 7.44
N VAL A 541 -4.91 -14.88 6.53
CA VAL A 541 -4.34 -13.53 6.64
C VAL A 541 -5.42 -12.55 6.19
N GLY A 542 -5.79 -11.60 7.05
CA GLY A 542 -6.84 -10.63 6.75
C GLY A 542 -6.51 -9.22 7.21
N MET A 543 -7.10 -8.25 6.51
CA MET A 543 -7.16 -6.86 6.96
C MET A 543 -8.40 -6.70 7.85
N MET A 544 -8.20 -6.21 9.08
CA MET A 544 -9.25 -6.15 10.11
C MET A 544 -9.26 -4.79 10.81
N GLU A 545 -10.40 -4.41 11.40
CA GLU A 545 -10.51 -3.20 12.23
C GLU A 545 -9.74 -3.35 13.55
N GLU A 546 -9.78 -4.54 14.15
CA GLU A 546 -9.05 -4.89 15.36
C GLU A 546 -8.04 -6.02 15.10
N LYS A 547 -7.02 -6.14 15.95
CA LYS A 547 -6.06 -7.24 15.83
C LYS A 547 -6.72 -8.53 16.28
N GLU A 548 -6.68 -9.55 15.43
CA GLU A 548 -7.28 -10.85 15.74
C GLU A 548 -6.30 -11.99 15.46
N PHE A 549 -6.09 -12.86 16.44
CA PHE A 549 -5.19 -14.00 16.33
C PHE A 549 -5.89 -15.25 16.86
N TRP A 550 -5.94 -16.31 16.06
CA TRP A 550 -6.51 -17.59 16.48
C TRP A 550 -5.75 -18.76 15.88
N VAL A 551 -5.96 -19.93 16.47
CA VAL A 551 -5.30 -21.18 16.07
C VAL A 551 -6.24 -22.35 16.32
N ASP A 552 -6.35 -23.23 15.34
CA ASP A 552 -7.03 -24.51 15.47
C ASP A 552 -6.33 -25.33 16.57
N PRO A 553 -7.06 -25.92 17.54
CA PRO A 553 -6.48 -26.80 18.55
C PRO A 553 -5.55 -27.89 17.99
N LEU A 554 -5.84 -28.41 16.79
CA LEU A 554 -5.02 -29.43 16.12
C LEU A 554 -3.74 -28.85 15.49
N ALA A 555 -3.70 -27.54 15.26
CA ALA A 555 -2.56 -26.84 14.72
C ALA A 555 -1.64 -26.29 15.82
N LEU A 556 -1.95 -26.42 17.12
CA LEU A 556 -1.13 -25.88 18.20
C LEU A 556 0.24 -26.58 18.31
N PRO A 557 1.33 -25.83 18.60
CA PRO A 557 2.60 -26.45 18.95
C PRO A 557 2.48 -27.30 20.22
N SER A 558 3.22 -28.41 20.27
CA SER A 558 3.23 -29.29 21.44
C SER A 558 3.65 -28.53 22.71
N GLY A 559 2.84 -28.63 23.77
CA GLY A 559 3.10 -28.01 25.07
C GLY A 559 2.77 -26.52 25.18
N VAL A 560 2.20 -25.90 24.13
CA VAL A 560 1.78 -24.49 24.13
C VAL A 560 0.25 -24.42 24.15
N ASN A 561 -0.32 -23.64 25.06
CA ASN A 561 -1.77 -23.43 25.07
C ASN A 561 -2.19 -22.28 24.12
N HIS A 562 -3.48 -22.20 23.83
CA HIS A 562 -4.04 -21.23 22.89
C HIS A 562 -3.68 -19.78 23.22
N ASN A 563 -3.81 -19.35 24.49
CA ASN A 563 -3.53 -17.97 24.89
C ASN A 563 -2.05 -17.63 24.75
N GLN A 564 -1.16 -18.54 25.16
CA GLN A 564 0.29 -18.35 25.02
C GLN A 564 0.69 -18.19 23.55
N TYR A 565 0.12 -19.00 22.66
CA TYR A 565 0.41 -18.89 21.23
C TYR A 565 -0.11 -17.58 20.65
N ARG A 566 -1.36 -17.21 20.96
CA ARG A 566 -1.98 -15.95 20.56
C ARG A 566 -1.15 -14.74 20.98
N ASP A 567 -0.76 -14.67 22.25
CA ASP A 567 -0.01 -13.55 22.80
C ASP A 567 1.37 -13.45 22.12
N SER A 568 2.00 -14.60 21.80
CA SER A 568 3.27 -14.62 21.05
C SER A 568 3.15 -14.07 19.62
N LEU A 569 2.01 -14.27 18.94
CA LEU A 569 1.76 -13.70 17.61
C LEU A 569 1.50 -12.20 17.69
N ALA A 570 0.79 -11.74 18.73
CA ALA A 570 0.54 -10.31 18.96
C ALA A 570 1.83 -9.53 19.27
N GLU A 571 2.72 -10.09 20.09
CA GLU A 571 4.06 -9.54 20.34
C GLU A 571 4.91 -9.50 19.08
N ARG A 572 4.86 -10.57 18.26
CA ARG A 572 5.56 -10.61 16.97
C ARG A 572 5.03 -9.54 16.01
N PHE A 573 3.72 -9.36 15.92
CA PHE A 573 3.12 -8.31 15.08
C PHE A 573 3.60 -6.91 15.48
N THR A 574 3.63 -6.63 16.78
CA THR A 574 4.16 -5.36 17.29
C THR A 574 5.62 -5.20 16.87
N SER A 575 6.42 -6.24 17.01
CA SER A 575 7.83 -6.24 16.56
C SER A 575 7.97 -6.02 15.05
N ALA A 576 7.11 -6.62 14.23
CA ALA A 576 7.13 -6.49 12.77
C ALA A 576 6.84 -5.05 12.34
N VAL A 577 5.79 -4.42 12.89
CA VAL A 577 5.41 -3.04 12.58
C VAL A 577 6.53 -2.05 12.93
N HIS A 578 7.27 -2.29 14.01
CA HIS A 578 8.42 -1.47 14.40
C HIS A 578 9.73 -1.82 13.66
N GLY A 579 9.74 -2.83 12.78
CA GLY A 579 10.94 -3.24 12.05
C GLY A 579 11.97 -3.98 12.90
N TYR A 580 11.55 -4.60 13.99
CA TYR A 580 12.40 -5.29 14.97
C TYR A 580 12.51 -6.80 14.73
N VAL A 581 11.90 -7.33 13.66
CA VAL A 581 12.02 -8.73 13.25
C VAL A 581 13.33 -8.94 12.51
N VAL A 582 14.10 -9.94 12.93
CA VAL A 582 15.37 -10.32 12.29
C VAL A 582 15.08 -11.13 11.03
N ASP A 583 15.19 -10.46 9.88
CA ASP A 583 15.00 -11.03 8.54
C ASP A 583 16.19 -10.66 7.63
N PRO A 584 17.20 -11.55 7.52
CA PRO A 584 18.41 -11.23 6.79
C PRO A 584 18.16 -11.12 5.28
N LEU A 585 18.74 -10.08 4.67
CA LEU A 585 18.69 -9.89 3.21
C LEU A 585 19.34 -11.04 2.44
N ASN A 586 20.38 -11.64 3.03
CA ASN A 586 21.06 -12.82 2.50
C ASN A 586 21.17 -13.88 3.61
N PRO A 587 20.16 -14.76 3.77
CA PRO A 587 20.16 -15.77 4.83
C PRO A 587 21.39 -16.69 4.80
N THR A 588 21.88 -17.04 3.61
CA THR A 588 23.05 -17.92 3.44
C THR A 588 24.34 -17.26 3.95
N GLU A 589 24.49 -15.96 3.72
CA GLU A 589 25.65 -15.21 4.20
C GLU A 589 25.55 -14.93 5.70
N ALA A 590 24.41 -14.42 6.18
CA ALA A 590 24.13 -14.17 7.58
C ALA A 590 24.39 -15.42 8.44
N CYS A 591 23.82 -16.57 8.03
CA CYS A 591 23.92 -17.83 8.79
C CYS A 591 25.25 -18.58 8.64
N SER A 592 26.22 -17.95 7.99
CA SER A 592 27.57 -18.48 7.86
C SER A 592 28.62 -17.73 8.68
N GLN A 593 28.20 -16.68 9.40
CA GLN A 593 29.03 -16.00 10.38
C GLN A 593 29.20 -16.84 11.64
N VAL A 594 30.29 -16.59 12.39
CA VAL A 594 30.51 -17.25 13.69
C VAL A 594 29.64 -16.58 14.73
N PRO A 595 28.84 -17.34 15.50
CA PRO A 595 28.03 -16.76 16.56
C PRO A 595 28.91 -16.20 17.70
N VAL A 596 28.42 -15.17 18.37
CA VAL A 596 28.94 -14.74 19.67
C VAL A 596 28.48 -15.79 20.70
N GLU A 597 29.40 -16.30 21.51
CA GLU A 597 29.12 -17.36 22.49
C GLU A 597 29.61 -16.97 23.89
N LYS A 598 29.13 -17.67 24.91
CA LYS A 598 29.70 -17.58 26.28
C LYS A 598 31.08 -18.23 26.30
N GLN A 599 31.86 -17.98 27.37
CA GLN A 599 33.15 -18.66 27.56
C GLN A 599 32.98 -20.18 27.48
N ASN A 600 33.88 -20.83 26.74
CA ASN A 600 33.81 -22.26 26.45
C ASN A 600 35.21 -22.79 26.15
N PRO A 601 35.70 -23.82 26.86
CA PRO A 601 37.04 -24.39 26.63
C PRO A 601 37.19 -25.06 25.25
N TYR A 602 36.10 -25.31 24.53
CA TYR A 602 36.13 -25.86 23.16
C TYR A 602 35.93 -24.79 22.08
N PHE A 603 35.87 -23.51 22.46
CA PHE A 603 35.72 -22.42 21.50
C PHE A 603 36.91 -22.37 20.54
N ILE A 604 36.64 -22.11 19.26
CA ILE A 604 37.68 -21.87 18.27
C ILE A 604 37.25 -20.68 17.43
N HIS A 605 38.01 -19.59 17.51
CA HIS A 605 37.80 -18.41 16.70
C HIS A 605 37.91 -18.76 15.22
N LYS A 606 36.90 -18.36 14.45
CA LYS A 606 36.97 -18.36 12.98
C LYS A 606 36.68 -16.94 12.49
N HIS A 607 37.50 -16.47 11.55
CA HIS A 607 37.28 -15.15 10.97
C HIS A 607 35.96 -15.10 10.19
N PRO A 608 35.24 -13.97 10.23
CA PRO A 608 34.10 -13.73 9.34
C PRO A 608 34.48 -13.91 7.87
N LYS A 609 33.52 -14.33 7.02
CA LYS A 609 33.78 -14.59 5.60
C LYS A 609 34.33 -13.38 4.83
N HIS A 610 33.96 -12.15 5.18
CA HIS A 610 34.43 -10.94 4.49
C HIS A 610 35.92 -10.69 4.73
N VAL A 611 36.42 -10.94 5.95
CA VAL A 611 37.85 -10.96 6.28
C VAL A 611 38.57 -11.98 5.39
N VAL A 612 38.08 -13.21 5.35
CA VAL A 612 38.65 -14.28 4.52
C VAL A 612 38.65 -13.92 3.02
N ARG A 613 37.62 -13.22 2.53
CA ARG A 613 37.54 -12.74 1.14
C ARG A 613 38.51 -11.59 0.86
N ARG A 614 38.70 -10.65 1.79
CA ARG A 614 39.66 -9.54 1.67
C ARG A 614 41.08 -10.06 1.55
N ARG A 615 41.48 -10.99 2.43
CA ARG A 615 42.78 -11.70 2.34
C ARG A 615 43.01 -12.33 0.97
N LYS A 616 41.97 -12.94 0.37
CA LYS A 616 42.06 -13.57 -0.96
C LYS A 616 42.14 -12.59 -2.12
N ARG A 617 41.63 -11.36 -1.97
CA ARG A 617 41.53 -10.37 -3.07
C ARG A 617 42.63 -9.31 -3.06
N GLY A 618 43.44 -9.23 -2.01
CA GLY A 618 44.52 -8.24 -1.91
C GLY A 618 44.01 -6.81 -2.07
N ALA A 619 42.88 -6.48 -1.44
CA ALA A 619 42.29 -5.13 -1.53
C ALA A 619 43.26 -4.09 -0.91
N PRO A 620 43.35 -2.88 -1.48
CA PRO A 620 44.18 -1.83 -0.91
C PRO A 620 43.61 -1.40 0.46
N ASP A 621 44.43 -1.48 1.49
CA ASP A 621 44.09 -1.09 2.85
C ASP A 621 44.47 0.36 3.12
N ASP A 622 43.60 1.11 3.82
CA ASP A 622 43.89 2.51 4.22
C ASP A 622 45.08 2.63 5.20
N CYS A 623 45.53 1.49 5.77
CA CYS A 623 46.67 1.39 6.66
C CYS A 623 47.59 0.28 6.12
N VAL A 624 48.87 0.58 5.95
CA VAL A 624 49.88 -0.41 5.52
C VAL A 624 50.40 -1.11 6.78
N GLU A 625 50.06 -2.38 6.90
CA GLU A 625 50.49 -3.22 8.02
C GLU A 625 52.02 -3.34 8.07
N SER A 626 52.59 -3.04 9.24
CA SER A 626 54.01 -3.26 9.51
C SER A 626 54.23 -3.80 10.92
N VAL A 627 55.01 -4.88 11.00
CA VAL A 627 55.57 -5.40 12.27
C VAL A 627 56.91 -4.75 12.63
N ASN A 628 57.52 -4.04 11.68
CA ASN A 628 58.87 -3.47 11.79
C ASN A 628 58.81 -1.95 11.98
N THR A 629 57.92 -1.48 12.87
CA THR A 629 57.94 -0.09 13.32
C THR A 629 58.94 0.06 14.46
N ASP A 630 59.48 1.27 14.64
CA ASP A 630 60.36 1.59 15.76
C ASP A 630 59.64 1.28 17.09
N PHE A 631 58.35 1.67 17.18
CA PHE A 631 57.47 1.33 18.29
C PHE A 631 57.43 -0.18 18.57
N CYS A 632 57.15 -1.02 17.55
CA CYS A 632 57.02 -2.46 17.75
C CYS A 632 58.34 -3.11 18.20
N THR A 633 59.46 -2.59 17.72
CA THR A 633 60.80 -3.06 18.11
C THR A 633 61.09 -2.70 19.57
N ASP A 634 60.91 -1.43 19.93
CA ASP A 634 61.24 -0.88 21.25
C ASP A 634 60.35 -1.44 22.36
N THR A 635 59.08 -1.73 22.06
CA THR A 635 58.12 -2.25 23.05
C THR A 635 58.18 -3.76 23.25
N THR A 636 59.01 -4.51 22.53
CA THR A 636 59.03 -5.99 22.59
C THR A 636 59.18 -6.54 24.01
N LYS A 637 60.20 -6.09 24.74
CA LYS A 637 60.43 -6.55 26.13
C LYS A 637 59.29 -6.13 27.07
N HIS A 638 58.70 -4.96 26.85
CA HIS A 638 57.56 -4.49 27.64
C HIS A 638 56.34 -5.41 27.44
N ARG A 639 56.04 -5.81 26.19
CA ARG A 639 54.95 -6.74 25.88
C ARG A 639 55.18 -8.15 26.44
N GLU A 640 56.42 -8.65 26.40
CA GLU A 640 56.78 -9.95 27.00
C GLU A 640 56.60 -9.95 28.53
N ILE A 641 56.96 -8.85 29.20
CA ILE A 641 56.76 -8.71 30.66
C ILE A 641 55.28 -8.75 31.00
N GLU A 642 54.43 -7.98 30.33
CA GLU A 642 52.98 -7.98 30.59
C GLU A 642 52.35 -9.36 30.31
N THR A 643 52.79 -10.03 29.24
CA THR A 643 52.36 -11.38 28.90
C THR A 643 52.70 -12.39 30.00
N ALA A 644 53.93 -12.33 30.54
CA ALA A 644 54.36 -13.18 31.64
C ALA A 644 53.56 -12.91 32.92
N LEU A 645 53.26 -11.64 33.24
CA LEU A 645 52.43 -11.28 34.39
C LEU A 645 51.03 -11.88 34.30
N ILE A 646 50.38 -11.77 33.14
CA ILE A 646 49.06 -12.37 32.91
C ILE A 646 49.14 -13.91 33.03
N TRP A 647 50.18 -14.53 32.46
CA TRP A 647 50.35 -15.98 32.51
C TRP A 647 50.53 -16.52 33.94
N GLU A 648 51.24 -15.79 34.80
CA GLU A 648 51.43 -16.16 36.21
C GLU A 648 50.10 -16.25 36.98
N GLU A 649 49.12 -15.42 36.64
CA GLU A 649 47.77 -15.49 37.22
C GLU A 649 46.92 -16.58 36.55
N VAL A 650 47.04 -16.75 35.22
CA VAL A 650 46.29 -17.77 34.47
C VAL A 650 46.65 -19.19 34.91
N LYS A 651 47.95 -19.49 35.07
CA LYS A 651 48.42 -20.83 35.46
C LYS A 651 48.04 -21.24 36.89
N ARG A 652 47.67 -20.26 37.75
CA ARG A 652 47.16 -20.55 39.10
C ARG A 652 45.72 -21.07 39.06
N MET A 653 45.02 -20.90 37.94
CA MET A 653 43.68 -21.42 37.73
C MET A 653 43.69 -22.82 37.12
N HIS A 654 42.59 -23.54 37.29
CA HIS A 654 42.41 -24.82 36.63
C HIS A 654 41.96 -24.62 35.17
N LEU A 655 42.84 -24.90 34.21
CA LEU A 655 42.55 -24.78 32.78
C LEU A 655 41.84 -26.05 32.27
N TYR A 656 40.72 -25.84 31.57
CA TYR A 656 39.95 -26.90 30.91
C TYR A 656 40.39 -27.15 29.45
N HIS A 657 41.26 -26.30 28.92
CA HIS A 657 41.88 -26.39 27.60
C HIS A 657 43.38 -26.70 27.74
N ASP A 658 44.05 -27.12 26.67
CA ASP A 658 45.48 -27.44 26.73
C ASP A 658 46.31 -26.22 27.16
N GLU A 659 47.11 -26.37 28.21
CA GLU A 659 47.88 -25.29 28.82
C GLU A 659 48.83 -24.62 27.80
N THR A 660 49.44 -25.41 26.92
CA THR A 660 50.35 -24.91 25.88
C THR A 660 49.57 -24.09 24.86
N GLU A 661 48.39 -24.54 24.45
CA GLU A 661 47.52 -23.81 23.53
C GLU A 661 47.01 -22.49 24.14
N VAL A 662 46.63 -22.48 25.42
CA VAL A 662 46.23 -21.25 26.14
C VAL A 662 47.39 -20.26 26.21
N HIS A 663 48.59 -20.71 26.57
CA HIS A 663 49.78 -19.85 26.62
C HIS A 663 50.12 -19.27 25.24
N ASN A 664 50.06 -20.09 24.19
CA ASN A 664 50.29 -19.64 22.81
C ASN A 664 49.25 -18.61 22.34
N ALA A 665 47.98 -18.77 22.74
CA ALA A 665 46.94 -17.78 22.47
C ALA A 665 47.18 -16.47 23.24
N LEU A 666 47.61 -16.54 24.49
CA LEU A 666 47.97 -15.35 25.27
C LEU A 666 49.14 -14.58 24.62
N LYS A 667 50.21 -15.28 24.23
CA LYS A 667 51.35 -14.69 23.50
C LYS A 667 50.93 -14.07 22.18
N GLY A 668 50.16 -14.80 21.39
CA GLY A 668 49.63 -14.30 20.12
C GLY A 668 48.73 -13.08 20.27
N CYS A 669 48.14 -12.86 21.46
CA CYS A 669 47.31 -11.70 21.77
C CYS A 669 48.12 -10.48 22.22
N PHE A 670 49.00 -10.64 23.21
CA PHE A 670 49.69 -9.51 23.87
C PHE A 670 51.10 -9.23 23.34
N GLU A 671 51.81 -10.22 22.79
CA GLU A 671 53.19 -10.04 22.27
C GLU A 671 53.22 -9.57 20.81
N LYS A 672 52.22 -9.96 20.00
CA LYS A 672 52.12 -9.53 18.59
C LYS A 672 51.89 -8.01 18.50
N CYS A 673 52.65 -7.36 17.64
CA CYS A 673 52.58 -5.92 17.39
C CYS A 673 52.29 -5.60 15.93
N GLY A 674 51.46 -4.60 15.71
CA GLY A 674 51.15 -4.06 14.39
C GLY A 674 50.35 -2.77 14.51
N ASN A 675 50.57 -1.83 13.59
CA ASN A 675 50.10 -0.45 13.60
C ASN A 675 48.69 -0.22 13.01
N CYS A 676 47.93 -1.29 12.76
CA CYS A 676 46.64 -1.19 12.08
C CYS A 676 45.55 -1.90 12.88
N VAL A 677 44.33 -1.33 12.88
CA VAL A 677 43.11 -1.95 13.43
C VAL A 677 42.43 -2.91 12.44
N LYS A 678 43.12 -3.29 11.37
CA LYS A 678 42.62 -4.16 10.29
C LYS A 678 43.79 -4.79 9.52
N GLY A 679 43.55 -5.97 8.93
CA GLY A 679 44.54 -6.71 8.13
C GLY A 679 45.03 -7.99 8.82
N ASP A 680 45.98 -8.70 8.21
CA ASP A 680 46.39 -10.05 8.61
C ASP A 680 46.94 -10.09 10.04
N ILE A 681 47.72 -9.07 10.44
CA ILE A 681 48.33 -9.01 11.78
C ILE A 681 47.25 -8.81 12.83
N TYR A 682 46.39 -7.81 12.65
CA TYR A 682 45.34 -7.48 13.61
C TYR A 682 44.29 -8.59 13.73
N GLU A 683 43.96 -9.23 12.61
CA GLU A 683 43.03 -10.35 12.59
C GLU A 683 43.64 -11.58 13.28
N GLU A 684 44.90 -11.96 13.04
CA GLU A 684 45.52 -13.04 13.83
C GLU A 684 45.62 -12.68 15.32
N LYS A 685 45.89 -11.42 15.67
CA LYS A 685 45.86 -10.94 17.07
C LYS A 685 44.45 -11.12 17.66
N THR A 686 43.40 -10.74 16.92
CA THR A 686 41.99 -10.93 17.31
C THR A 686 41.66 -12.39 17.56
N LYS A 687 42.10 -13.30 16.67
CA LYS A 687 41.91 -14.74 16.83
C LYS A 687 42.53 -15.26 18.12
N HIS A 688 43.78 -14.90 18.39
CA HIS A 688 44.49 -15.32 19.58
C HIS A 688 43.87 -14.74 20.86
N CYS A 689 43.54 -13.45 20.86
CA CYS A 689 42.87 -12.80 22.00
C CYS A 689 41.51 -13.44 22.29
N ASN A 690 40.70 -13.69 21.26
CA ASN A 690 39.37 -14.25 21.45
C ASN A 690 39.45 -15.69 21.97
N ASN A 691 40.33 -16.53 21.40
CA ASN A 691 40.59 -17.87 21.94
C ASN A 691 41.02 -17.84 23.40
N PHE A 692 42.00 -17.00 23.74
CA PHE A 692 42.48 -16.86 25.12
C PHE A 692 41.34 -16.50 26.09
N LEU A 693 40.52 -15.50 25.75
CA LEU A 693 39.41 -15.06 26.60
C LEU A 693 38.34 -16.14 26.80
N HIS A 694 38.10 -17.00 25.81
CA HIS A 694 37.15 -18.12 25.94
C HIS A 694 37.72 -19.31 26.70
N TRP A 695 39.02 -19.56 26.60
CA TRP A 695 39.69 -20.71 27.23
C TRP A 695 40.09 -20.45 28.68
N ALA A 696 40.33 -19.20 29.04
CA ALA A 696 40.67 -18.82 30.40
C ALA A 696 39.39 -18.70 31.27
N PRO A 697 39.27 -19.47 32.36
CA PRO A 697 38.00 -19.71 33.07
C PRO A 697 37.62 -18.59 34.07
N PHE A 698 37.81 -17.33 33.70
CA PHE A 698 37.53 -16.22 34.60
C PHE A 698 36.04 -15.94 34.71
N SER A 699 35.52 -15.79 35.93
CA SER A 699 34.12 -15.37 36.12
C SER A 699 33.92 -13.91 35.71
N MET A 700 32.80 -13.62 35.04
CA MET A 700 32.33 -12.27 34.75
C MET A 700 31.42 -11.69 35.86
N MET A 701 30.97 -12.54 36.80
CA MET A 701 30.08 -12.20 37.93
C MET A 701 28.77 -11.48 37.56
N ASN A 702 28.27 -11.64 36.33
CA ASN A 702 27.02 -11.04 35.86
C ASN A 702 25.95 -12.05 35.38
N ASP A 703 26.08 -13.32 35.78
CA ASP A 703 25.13 -14.38 35.40
C ASP A 703 23.78 -14.31 36.17
N ALA A 704 23.70 -13.46 37.20
CA ALA A 704 22.46 -13.16 37.91
C ALA A 704 21.56 -12.24 37.06
N ALA A 705 20.24 -12.35 37.21
CA ALA A 705 19.30 -11.48 36.49
C ALA A 705 19.41 -10.02 36.97
N ASP A 706 19.25 -9.08 36.04
CA ASP A 706 19.07 -7.65 36.28
C ASP A 706 20.28 -6.90 36.89
N VAL A 707 21.47 -7.50 36.88
CA VAL A 707 22.69 -6.90 37.46
C VAL A 707 23.59 -6.19 36.43
N THR A 708 23.44 -6.52 35.15
CA THR A 708 24.38 -6.08 34.10
C THR A 708 24.18 -4.62 33.73
N ASN A 709 25.27 -3.83 33.82
CA ASN A 709 25.35 -2.45 33.38
C ASN A 709 26.43 -2.27 32.30
N LEU A 710 26.13 -1.47 31.27
CA LEU A 710 27.03 -1.12 30.17
C LEU A 710 27.21 0.41 30.11
N PHE A 711 28.39 0.86 29.70
CA PHE A 711 28.73 2.28 29.56
C PHE A 711 29.86 2.48 28.54
N TYR A 712 30.07 3.72 28.08
CA TYR A 712 31.22 4.08 27.25
C TYR A 712 32.48 4.25 28.10
N LYS A 713 33.54 3.49 27.79
CA LYS A 713 34.74 3.35 28.63
C LYS A 713 35.43 4.66 29.01
N ASP A 714 35.45 5.63 28.09
CA ASP A 714 36.18 6.89 28.28
C ASP A 714 35.31 7.97 28.97
N ASN A 715 34.09 7.61 29.43
CA ASN A 715 33.22 8.48 30.21
C ASN A 715 33.18 8.06 31.69
N ASP A 716 33.99 8.75 32.50
CA ASP A 716 34.09 8.56 33.95
C ASP A 716 32.75 8.73 34.69
N ASP A 717 31.87 9.65 34.25
CA ASP A 717 30.57 9.89 34.92
C ASP A 717 29.59 8.74 34.64
N MET A 718 29.60 8.20 33.42
CA MET A 718 28.81 7.01 33.07
C MET A 718 29.36 5.76 33.73
N ARG A 719 30.69 5.60 33.80
CA ARG A 719 31.34 4.55 34.59
C ARG A 719 30.87 4.58 36.03
N ASP A 720 30.89 5.76 36.64
CA ASP A 720 30.49 5.92 38.03
C ASP A 720 29.04 5.50 38.29
N LYS A 721 28.14 5.77 37.35
CA LYS A 721 26.73 5.34 37.41
C LYS A 721 26.55 3.84 37.16
N ALA A 722 27.26 3.30 36.17
CA ALA A 722 27.16 1.88 35.80
C ALA A 722 27.78 0.94 36.84
N CYS A 723 28.90 1.36 37.43
CA CYS A 723 29.68 0.52 38.32
C CYS A 723 29.35 0.73 39.80
N ASN A 724 28.86 1.91 40.21
CA ASN A 724 28.54 2.18 41.62
C ASN A 724 27.02 2.12 41.89
N ASN A 725 26.60 2.18 43.16
CA ASN A 725 25.19 2.17 43.59
C ASN A 725 24.39 0.89 43.27
N GLY A 726 25.01 -0.29 43.39
CA GLY A 726 24.30 -1.58 43.34
C GLY A 726 24.25 -2.25 41.95
N GLY A 727 24.76 -1.60 40.90
CA GLY A 727 24.98 -2.21 39.59
C GLY A 727 26.31 -2.96 39.47
N HIS A 728 26.38 -3.92 38.55
CA HIS A 728 27.61 -4.62 38.15
C HIS A 728 28.00 -4.22 36.73
N CYS A 729 29.25 -3.80 36.52
CA CYS A 729 29.81 -3.40 35.23
C CYS A 729 31.06 -4.21 34.90
N LEU A 730 31.58 -4.11 33.67
CA LEU A 730 32.79 -4.83 33.25
C LEU A 730 33.99 -4.54 34.18
N ASP A 731 34.18 -3.30 34.61
CA ASP A 731 35.32 -2.90 35.46
C ASP A 731 35.36 -3.60 36.82
N ARG A 732 34.22 -4.15 37.27
CA ARG A 732 34.10 -4.93 38.50
C ARG A 732 34.18 -6.44 38.29
N ALA A 733 34.26 -6.90 37.04
CA ALA A 733 34.45 -8.31 36.72
C ALA A 733 35.88 -8.74 37.13
N PRO A 734 36.05 -9.88 37.82
CA PRO A 734 37.36 -10.42 38.20
C PRO A 734 38.33 -10.53 37.03
N LEU A 735 37.83 -10.97 35.87
CA LEU A 735 38.61 -11.06 34.63
C LEU A 735 39.19 -9.71 34.22
N PHE A 736 38.35 -8.66 34.22
CA PHE A 736 38.77 -7.34 33.81
C PHE A 736 39.75 -6.74 34.83
N ALA A 737 39.48 -6.87 36.13
CA ALA A 737 40.37 -6.39 37.18
C ALA A 737 41.80 -6.99 37.08
N GLN A 738 41.92 -8.21 36.56
CA GLN A 738 43.22 -8.85 36.34
C GLN A 738 43.91 -8.41 35.04
N LEU A 739 43.16 -8.15 33.97
CA LEU A 739 43.73 -7.74 32.68
C LEU A 739 43.97 -6.22 32.58
N ALA A 740 43.13 -5.40 33.21
CA ALA A 740 43.14 -3.94 33.07
C ALA A 740 44.51 -3.29 33.33
N PRO A 741 45.28 -3.67 34.36
CA PRO A 741 46.61 -3.10 34.59
C PRO A 741 47.57 -3.28 33.39
N SER A 742 47.45 -4.37 32.66
CA SER A 742 48.24 -4.66 31.46
C SER A 742 47.64 -4.03 30.20
N LEU A 743 46.31 -3.90 30.11
CA LEU A 743 45.63 -3.24 28.98
C LEU A 743 45.94 -1.74 28.92
N GLU A 744 46.03 -1.08 30.08
CA GLU A 744 46.28 0.37 30.22
C GLU A 744 47.76 0.68 30.47
N ARG A 745 48.65 -0.27 30.19
CA ARG A 745 50.07 -0.13 30.53
C ARG A 745 50.71 0.98 29.72
N LEU A 746 51.28 1.94 30.44
CA LEU A 746 52.16 2.95 29.86
C LEU A 746 53.60 2.45 29.86
N TYR A 747 54.34 2.76 28.81
CA TYR A 747 55.77 2.55 28.73
C TYR A 747 56.46 3.85 28.32
N ARG A 748 57.77 3.94 28.60
CA ARG A 748 58.57 5.10 28.27
C ARG A 748 59.75 4.65 27.40
N PRO A 749 59.79 4.99 26.10
CA PRO A 749 60.84 4.55 25.18
C PRO A 749 62.27 4.86 25.66
N ASP A 750 62.49 6.08 26.19
CA ASP A 750 63.70 6.55 26.86
C ASP A 750 63.32 7.08 28.26
N PRO A 751 63.72 6.40 29.36
CA PRO A 751 63.40 6.78 30.75
C PRO A 751 63.71 8.23 31.11
N ASP A 752 64.72 8.81 30.47
CA ASP A 752 65.30 10.11 30.81
C ASP A 752 64.87 11.24 29.86
N LYS A 753 64.26 10.92 28.69
CA LYS A 753 64.01 11.91 27.61
C LYS A 753 62.66 11.84 26.91
N SER A 754 61.88 10.78 27.10
CA SER A 754 60.62 10.57 26.35
C SER A 754 59.37 10.70 27.24
N ILE A 755 58.25 11.04 26.59
CA ILE A 755 56.92 11.04 27.21
C ILE A 755 56.43 9.59 27.43
N GLU A 756 55.52 9.39 28.37
CA GLU A 756 54.85 8.09 28.53
C GLU A 756 53.89 7.86 27.36
N GLU A 757 53.96 6.68 26.76
CA GLU A 757 53.13 6.24 25.64
C GLU A 757 52.34 4.98 26.03
N GLU A 758 51.17 4.77 25.42
CA GLU A 758 50.37 3.57 25.63
C GLU A 758 51.03 2.37 24.93
N LEU A 759 51.29 1.29 25.67
CA LEU A 759 51.87 0.05 25.12
C LEU A 759 50.97 -0.60 24.04
N TYR A 760 49.67 -0.35 24.14
CA TYR A 760 48.62 -0.87 23.27
C TYR A 760 47.76 0.25 22.64
N GLY A 761 48.39 1.37 22.29
CA GLY A 761 47.71 2.52 21.68
C GLY A 761 47.07 2.20 20.32
N VAL A 762 45.96 2.86 20.01
CA VAL A 762 45.13 2.58 18.81
C VAL A 762 45.89 2.76 17.49
N MET A 763 46.86 3.67 17.45
CA MET A 763 47.64 3.98 16.24
C MET A 763 48.89 3.10 16.08
N ASP A 764 49.48 2.65 17.18
CA ASP A 764 50.80 2.02 17.17
C ASP A 764 50.75 0.50 17.38
N ASN A 765 49.87 0.04 18.26
CA ASN A 765 49.68 -1.38 18.58
C ASN A 765 48.29 -1.70 19.15
N PRO A 766 47.20 -1.48 18.38
CA PRO A 766 45.84 -1.72 18.86
C PRO A 766 45.65 -3.15 19.38
N LEU A 767 45.02 -3.28 20.55
CA LEU A 767 44.73 -4.56 21.21
C LEU A 767 43.21 -4.79 21.28
N PRO A 768 42.65 -5.84 20.66
CA PRO A 768 41.20 -6.05 20.59
C PRO A 768 40.56 -6.56 21.89
N VAL A 769 41.34 -6.75 22.97
CA VAL A 769 40.89 -7.40 24.20
C VAL A 769 39.70 -6.69 24.84
N TYR A 770 39.73 -5.35 24.95
CA TYR A 770 38.63 -4.60 25.57
C TYR A 770 37.30 -4.83 24.82
N GLU A 771 37.31 -4.69 23.49
CA GLU A 771 36.11 -4.90 22.66
C GLU A 771 35.58 -6.34 22.80
N LEU A 772 36.47 -7.34 22.77
CA LEU A 772 36.09 -8.74 22.94
C LEU A 772 35.52 -9.02 24.33
N LEU A 773 36.10 -8.43 25.38
CA LEU A 773 35.63 -8.54 26.76
C LEU A 773 34.25 -7.93 26.94
N VAL A 774 34.00 -6.75 26.38
CA VAL A 774 32.68 -6.10 26.44
C VAL A 774 31.61 -6.98 25.77
N ARG A 775 31.91 -7.55 24.60
CA ARG A 775 30.99 -8.45 23.89
C ARG A 775 30.74 -9.73 24.68
N MET A 776 31.78 -10.30 25.28
CA MET A 776 31.66 -11.50 26.13
C MET A 776 30.84 -11.20 27.39
N TYR A 777 31.10 -10.09 28.06
CA TYR A 777 30.36 -9.62 29.24
C TYR A 777 28.87 -9.43 28.92
N ALA A 778 28.56 -8.79 27.78
CA ALA A 778 27.20 -8.65 27.26
C ALA A 778 26.52 -10.01 26.97
N MET A 779 27.27 -11.01 26.49
CA MET A 779 26.73 -12.35 26.21
C MET A 779 26.43 -13.17 27.49
N HIS A 780 27.06 -12.83 28.61
CA HIS A 780 26.77 -13.42 29.93
C HIS A 780 25.59 -12.75 30.65
N ALA A 781 25.12 -11.61 30.17
CA ALA A 781 24.02 -10.87 30.78
C ALA A 781 22.71 -11.68 30.81
N LYS A 782 21.90 -11.47 31.85
CA LYS A 782 20.58 -12.10 32.02
C LYS A 782 19.56 -11.10 32.56
N GLY A 783 18.31 -11.23 32.12
CA GLY A 783 17.23 -10.33 32.55
C GLY A 783 17.37 -8.95 31.93
N LYS A 784 17.16 -7.90 32.71
CA LYS A 784 17.27 -6.51 32.30
C LYS A 784 18.72 -6.04 32.25
N VAL A 785 19.10 -5.40 31.15
CA VAL A 785 20.41 -4.74 31.00
C VAL A 785 20.22 -3.23 31.06
N THR A 786 21.03 -2.57 31.87
CA THR A 786 21.01 -1.10 31.99
C THR A 786 22.19 -0.50 31.24
N VAL A 787 21.96 0.51 30.44
CA VAL A 787 22.95 1.17 29.60
C VAL A 787 23.02 2.64 29.96
N TRP A 788 24.21 3.16 30.21
CA TRP A 788 24.44 4.54 30.62
C TRP A 788 25.22 5.30 29.54
N VAL A 789 24.60 6.33 28.97
CA VAL A 789 25.18 7.16 27.90
C VAL A 789 24.85 8.64 28.11
N LEU A 790 25.76 9.52 27.70
CA LEU A 790 25.52 10.97 27.75
C LEU A 790 24.62 11.45 26.59
N ASN A 791 24.85 10.94 25.38
CA ASN A 791 24.21 11.37 24.14
C ASN A 791 24.31 10.26 23.06
N GLU A 792 23.82 10.56 21.85
CA GLU A 792 23.81 9.64 20.70
C GLU A 792 25.21 9.20 20.24
N VAL A 793 26.24 10.02 20.42
CA VAL A 793 27.62 9.68 20.05
C VAL A 793 28.14 8.54 20.92
N GLU A 794 27.82 8.53 22.21
CA GLU A 794 28.23 7.46 23.11
C GLU A 794 27.54 6.13 22.83
N VAL A 795 26.31 6.17 22.29
CA VAL A 795 25.60 4.96 21.85
C VAL A 795 26.37 4.27 20.73
N GLU A 796 26.93 5.03 19.79
CA GLU A 796 27.77 4.49 18.71
C GLU A 796 29.02 3.77 19.24
N TYR A 797 29.64 4.30 20.30
CA TYR A 797 30.82 3.66 20.90
C TYR A 797 30.51 2.34 21.61
N ILE A 798 29.26 2.12 22.05
CA ILE A 798 28.83 0.87 22.68
C ILE A 798 28.01 -0.04 21.74
N ARG A 799 27.97 0.28 20.45
CA ARG A 799 27.20 -0.44 19.42
C ARG A 799 27.40 -1.95 19.47
N SER A 800 28.64 -2.43 19.61
CA SER A 800 28.94 -3.88 19.63
C SER A 800 28.39 -4.59 20.86
N ALA A 801 28.35 -3.91 22.01
CA ALA A 801 27.76 -4.43 23.24
C ALA A 801 26.24 -4.48 23.13
N LEU A 802 25.64 -3.42 22.59
CA LEU A 802 24.21 -3.32 22.32
C LEU A 802 23.76 -4.41 21.33
N GLU A 803 24.50 -4.62 20.25
CA GLU A 803 24.22 -5.70 19.29
C GLU A 803 24.18 -7.07 20.01
N VAL A 804 25.12 -7.35 20.91
CA VAL A 804 25.11 -8.62 21.64
C VAL A 804 23.88 -8.75 22.54
N VAL A 805 23.56 -7.76 23.37
CA VAL A 805 22.41 -7.86 24.31
C VAL A 805 21.06 -7.79 23.61
N MET A 806 20.98 -7.12 22.46
CA MET A 806 19.73 -6.89 21.73
C MET A 806 19.45 -7.94 20.66
N LEU A 807 20.49 -8.48 20.00
CA LEU A 807 20.36 -9.43 18.88
C LEU A 807 20.80 -10.85 19.23
N HIS A 808 21.93 -11.02 19.92
CA HIS A 808 22.54 -12.35 20.11
C HIS A 808 22.11 -13.04 21.41
N ASN A 809 22.00 -12.30 22.51
CA ASN A 809 21.74 -12.87 23.82
C ASN A 809 20.24 -13.11 24.03
N LYS A 810 19.84 -14.38 24.09
CA LYS A 810 18.45 -14.82 24.29
C LYS A 810 17.97 -14.71 25.74
N GLU A 811 18.88 -14.52 26.70
CA GLU A 811 18.56 -14.44 28.13
C GLU A 811 18.28 -13.01 28.62
N VAL A 812 18.53 -12.01 27.77
CA VAL A 812 18.16 -10.62 28.04
C VAL A 812 16.68 -10.43 27.72
N THR A 813 15.93 -9.85 28.65
CA THR A 813 14.48 -9.62 28.54
C THR A 813 14.13 -8.18 28.18
N GLU A 814 14.97 -7.22 28.56
CA GLU A 814 14.76 -5.78 28.34
C GLU A 814 16.09 -5.01 28.37
N VAL A 815 16.19 -3.93 27.62
CA VAL A 815 17.31 -2.97 27.68
C VAL A 815 16.81 -1.58 28.06
N GLU A 816 17.30 -1.03 29.16
CA GLU A 816 17.02 0.36 29.57
C GLU A 816 18.23 1.25 29.27
N ILE A 817 18.07 2.21 28.38
CA ILE A 817 19.12 3.17 28.00
C ILE A 817 18.85 4.49 28.71
N TYR A 818 19.62 4.78 29.75
CA TYR A 818 19.57 6.03 30.48
C TYR A 818 20.48 7.07 29.84
N VAL A 819 19.91 8.22 29.53
CA VAL A 819 20.54 9.33 28.82
C VAL A 819 20.77 10.52 29.75
N GLY A 820 21.92 11.19 29.60
CA GLY A 820 22.29 12.37 30.39
C GLY A 820 21.22 13.48 30.39
N VAL A 821 21.07 14.15 31.54
CA VAL A 821 20.07 15.21 31.74
C VAL A 821 20.32 16.37 30.77
N GLY A 822 19.28 16.78 30.04
CA GLY A 822 19.36 17.86 29.05
C GLY A 822 19.83 17.44 27.65
N SER A 823 20.14 16.15 27.44
CA SER A 823 20.38 15.59 26.10
C SER A 823 19.07 15.23 25.39
N ALA A 824 19.08 15.19 24.06
CA ALA A 824 17.89 14.88 23.27
C ALA A 824 17.61 13.36 23.25
N LEU A 825 16.63 12.90 24.04
CA LEU A 825 16.24 11.47 24.09
C LEU A 825 15.90 10.91 22.70
N MET A 826 15.22 11.70 21.86
CA MET A 826 14.86 11.29 20.49
C MET A 826 16.08 11.06 19.59
N ALA A 827 17.20 11.74 19.83
CA ALA A 827 18.43 11.54 19.06
C ALA A 827 19.08 10.19 19.40
N VAL A 828 19.09 9.83 20.69
CA VAL A 828 19.55 8.52 21.16
C VAL A 828 18.64 7.40 20.64
N ASP A 829 17.32 7.58 20.75
CA ASP A 829 16.35 6.61 20.24
C ASP A 829 16.53 6.36 18.74
N GLY A 830 16.61 7.43 17.94
CA GLY A 830 16.87 7.33 16.49
C GLY A 830 18.21 6.68 16.15
N ALA A 831 19.26 6.89 16.95
CA ALA A 831 20.56 6.21 16.76
C ALA A 831 20.42 4.69 16.99
N VAL A 832 19.73 4.29 18.06
CA VAL A 832 19.47 2.87 18.36
C VAL A 832 18.60 2.24 17.26
N GLU A 833 17.54 2.91 16.82
CA GLU A 833 16.70 2.43 15.72
C GLU A 833 17.48 2.27 14.41
N SER A 834 18.39 3.20 14.10
CA SER A 834 19.27 3.09 12.94
C SER A 834 20.19 1.86 13.04
N MET A 835 20.74 1.56 14.22
CA MET A 835 21.54 0.36 14.44
C MET A 835 20.71 -0.91 14.28
N ILE A 836 19.50 -0.93 14.85
CA ILE A 836 18.57 -2.05 14.73
C ILE A 836 18.25 -2.35 13.27
N ALA A 837 18.00 -1.32 12.46
CA ALA A 837 17.70 -1.47 11.03
C ALA A 837 18.83 -2.17 10.25
N ASP A 838 20.09 -2.05 10.69
CA ASP A 838 21.23 -2.77 10.13
C ASP A 838 21.32 -4.21 10.65
N TRP A 839 21.12 -4.38 11.96
CA TRP A 839 21.24 -5.67 12.64
C TRP A 839 20.18 -6.68 12.18
N VAL A 840 18.93 -6.25 12.04
CA VAL A 840 17.83 -7.14 11.62
C VAL A 840 18.04 -7.70 10.20
N LYS A 841 18.76 -6.96 9.34
CA LYS A 841 19.07 -7.35 7.95
C LYS A 841 20.30 -8.25 7.81
N SER A 842 21.08 -8.41 8.87
CA SER A 842 22.35 -9.15 8.87
C SER A 842 22.39 -10.30 9.88
N GLY A 843 21.54 -10.27 10.91
CA GLY A 843 21.40 -11.32 11.91
C GLY A 843 20.90 -12.65 11.32
N CYS A 844 21.38 -13.76 11.88
CA CYS A 844 20.91 -15.10 11.51
C CYS A 844 20.00 -15.68 12.60
N PRO A 845 18.68 -15.86 12.34
CA PRO A 845 17.73 -16.41 13.31
C PRO A 845 18.09 -17.77 13.92
N LYS A 846 19.03 -18.53 13.31
CA LYS A 846 19.58 -19.76 13.89
C LYS A 846 20.39 -19.52 15.16
N TYR A 847 21.15 -18.42 15.21
CA TYR A 847 22.08 -18.10 16.30
C TYR A 847 21.70 -16.83 17.05
N THR A 848 20.92 -15.94 16.43
CA THR A 848 20.37 -14.72 17.04
C THR A 848 18.95 -14.96 17.54
N ARG A 849 18.36 -13.93 18.13
CA ARG A 849 16.92 -13.84 18.36
C ARG A 849 16.16 -13.72 17.03
N GLU A 850 14.87 -14.06 17.06
CA GLU A 850 13.95 -13.80 15.93
C GLU A 850 13.44 -12.35 15.95
N THR A 851 13.36 -11.74 17.13
CA THR A 851 13.03 -10.33 17.34
C THR A 851 14.05 -9.67 18.27
N ILE A 852 14.33 -8.41 18.01
CA ILE A 852 15.21 -7.60 18.85
C ILE A 852 14.65 -7.51 20.28
N THR A 853 15.54 -7.53 21.27
CA THR A 853 15.16 -7.32 22.67
C THR A 853 14.45 -5.97 22.83
N PRO A 854 13.28 -5.91 23.49
CA PRO A 854 12.60 -4.66 23.79
C PRO A 854 13.52 -3.68 24.51
N PHE A 855 13.45 -2.40 24.14
CA PHE A 855 14.26 -1.37 24.78
C PHE A 855 13.47 -0.11 25.10
N LYS A 856 14.00 0.70 26.02
CA LYS A 856 13.45 2.01 26.38
C LYS A 856 14.59 3.02 26.49
N VAL A 857 14.38 4.21 25.95
CA VAL A 857 15.26 5.37 26.16
C VAL A 857 14.64 6.26 27.23
N LEU A 858 15.38 6.43 28.33
CA LEU A 858 14.92 7.10 29.54
C LEU A 858 15.88 8.23 29.91
N GLU A 859 15.35 9.32 30.47
CA GLU A 859 16.21 10.35 31.06
C GLU A 859 16.77 9.85 32.40
N MET A 860 18.05 10.12 32.65
CA MET A 860 18.65 9.89 33.96
C MET A 860 17.95 10.71 35.03
N LYS A 861 17.53 10.05 36.12
CA LYS A 861 16.99 10.77 37.27
C LYS A 861 18.05 11.66 37.88
N THR A 862 17.68 12.91 38.19
CA THR A 862 18.46 13.83 39.01
C THR A 862 18.36 13.43 40.49
N ASP A 863 18.76 12.21 40.83
CA ASP A 863 18.84 11.81 42.23
C ASP A 863 19.95 12.64 42.89
N GLY A 864 19.55 13.47 43.85
CA GLY A 864 20.39 14.46 44.49
C GLY A 864 21.73 13.86 44.89
N ARG A 865 22.82 14.44 44.37
CA ARG A 865 24.21 14.12 44.70
C ARG A 865 24.33 13.68 46.16
N LYS A 866 24.38 12.38 46.43
CA LYS A 866 24.96 11.91 47.70
C LYS A 866 26.43 12.28 47.61
N LYS A 867 26.84 13.25 48.43
CA LYS A 867 28.24 13.62 48.62
C LYS A 867 29.05 12.33 48.84
N ARG A 868 29.95 12.01 47.90
CA ARG A 868 31.11 11.15 48.17
C ARG A 868 31.88 11.73 49.36
N SER A 869 32.54 10.89 50.15
CA SER A 869 33.49 11.38 51.15
C SER A 869 34.51 12.27 50.44
N THR A 870 34.77 13.44 51.02
CA THR A 870 35.66 14.47 50.47
C THR A 870 37.06 13.94 50.16
N GLU A 871 37.52 12.92 50.87
CA GLU A 871 38.88 12.36 50.76
C GLU A 871 39.15 11.61 49.44
N GLU A 872 38.20 10.82 48.92
CA GLU A 872 38.40 10.09 47.65
C GLU A 872 38.24 11.00 46.42
N PHE A 873 37.35 11.99 46.51
CA PHE A 873 37.17 12.99 45.46
C PHE A 873 38.38 13.91 45.35
N ASP A 874 38.92 14.38 46.47
CA ASP A 874 40.09 15.27 46.50
C ASP A 874 41.35 14.54 46.03
N LEU A 875 41.55 13.26 46.40
CA LEU A 875 42.68 12.47 45.91
C LEU A 875 42.58 12.20 44.40
N GLY A 876 41.38 11.89 43.90
CA GLY A 876 41.13 11.69 42.47
C GLY A 876 41.19 12.99 41.65
N GLN A 877 40.85 14.14 42.23
CA GLN A 877 41.06 15.47 41.63
C GLN A 877 42.53 15.85 41.61
N GLN A 878 43.27 15.65 42.71
CA GLN A 878 44.71 15.91 42.79
C GLN A 878 45.53 15.06 41.81
N LEU A 879 45.15 13.80 41.60
CA LEU A 879 45.79 12.94 40.59
C LEU A 879 45.45 13.36 39.15
N ARG A 880 44.24 13.91 38.92
CA ARG A 880 43.80 14.44 37.62
C ARG A 880 44.42 15.80 37.29
N GLU A 881 44.56 16.70 38.26
CA GLU A 881 45.26 17.99 38.10
C GLU A 881 46.76 17.75 37.86
N LYS A 882 47.38 16.80 38.56
CA LYS A 882 48.76 16.38 38.29
C LYS A 882 48.95 15.85 36.87
N ARG A 883 48.00 15.10 36.30
CA ARG A 883 48.08 14.63 34.90
C ARG A 883 47.84 15.74 33.87
N LYS A 884 46.92 16.67 34.11
CA LYS A 884 46.57 17.74 33.15
C LYS A 884 47.58 18.87 33.07
N TYR A 885 48.33 19.14 34.13
CA TYR A 885 49.26 20.28 34.21
C TYR A 885 50.74 19.88 34.27
N PHE A 886 51.07 18.59 34.18
CA PHE A 886 52.45 18.10 34.26
C PHE A 886 53.38 18.76 33.24
N GLU A 887 52.95 18.90 31.98
CA GLU A 887 53.76 19.56 30.94
C GLU A 887 54.00 21.06 31.25
N GLN A 888 53.01 21.75 31.84
CA GLN A 888 53.14 23.17 32.20
C GLN A 888 54.01 23.39 33.46
N GLU A 889 53.96 22.47 34.42
CA GLU A 889 54.87 22.48 35.58
C GLU A 889 56.30 22.07 35.19
N TRP A 890 56.47 21.15 34.25
CA TRP A 890 57.78 20.73 33.76
C TRP A 890 58.49 21.84 32.95
N ILE A 891 57.77 22.54 32.06
CA ILE A 891 58.30 23.72 31.32
C ILE A 891 58.70 24.85 32.29
N ARG A 892 57.96 25.04 33.39
CA ARG A 892 58.34 25.99 34.45
C ARG A 892 59.56 25.54 35.25
N SER A 893 59.75 24.23 35.44
CA SER A 893 60.89 23.68 36.18
C SER A 893 62.21 23.64 35.39
N THR A 894 62.16 23.73 34.06
CA THR A 894 63.33 23.68 33.16
C THR A 894 63.83 25.06 32.71
N GLN A 895 63.15 26.16 33.07
CA GLN A 895 63.63 27.55 32.88
C GLN A 895 64.38 28.13 34.09
N ILE A 896 64.63 27.34 35.14
CA ILE A 896 65.55 27.70 36.22
C ILE A 896 66.71 26.70 36.21
N ASN A 897 67.63 26.92 35.27
CA ASN A 897 69.07 26.72 35.40
C ASN A 897 69.79 27.49 34.29
#